data_AF-A0A3M7RDN1-F1
#
_entry.id   AF-A0A3M7RDN1-F1
#
_cell.length_a   1.000
_cell.length_b   1.000
_cell.length_c   1.000
_cell.angle_alpha   90.00
_cell.angle_beta   90.00
_cell.angle_gamma   90.00
#
_symmetry.space_group_name_H-M   'P 1'
#
loop_
_entity.id
_entity.type
_entity.pdbx_description
1 polymer ?
#
loop_
_entity_poly.entity_id
_entity_poly.type
_entity_poly.pdbx_seq_one_letter_code
_entity_poly.pdbx_strand_id
1 'polypeptide(L)'
;MSEQDPNKAAFMTETPEDNNELPNRFLQNTSPDSRPTDSSSDEDGLDDDDYQNPFYQHSNQLSHHLSIEKAISPEVNLDPDADSRVLSAIAPKIYNQDENHVEISSTPAFQSLEELFQEGKLTGTQVAQLKAKYIELHNTLRKSRENEARLLKESKECLKKLEENHEVLHKADAFPENLTNEVLKLRAQFLKSENDASCSEERLYNLEYKLAGLEEDKQLLDREYARMPKPHELERQIEELKLQNSDLSKEIMLRQEEINDLVQTIRDKNLLMEHRTKEYRDLLDKEESLKDEYVKENSMPNQYMKEYDKFSTEKDDVSKQMQQIEKQIEQIGAELAECEKLRNENEDKKSELMDQVSKEKNASFEKEKEFNDLSKQFELEKEKEVVLLSDKAALELSLKHILADKKLEYDSLMRIQKEKERDTKNLKKLELQLKAGMDSLMNIRLQHEKIMGQKAMQPSNDGSLLEKRKELMREVDALKRELTKEHADTNIQKVKVENRIEVEERLLCEQSDWRIEAVEVTRLAAIKADEKEQKAREFMKAETRYKKAMEDLKVKENLIDEHQKRLRELKIKLQDFAKMYDVIKNERNKCVNQIQICTQRAAEMREKLKILGNEHEILRTSSSQKEKQLQRQRLKYVNSVSLRDSIRNEKDKQKKILEELKEVEEQQTMNIANYNNIVSYNEEESTRLRKRYEDAVKERNYRGLELIKRNEELCVICERSNTQDSIIKNGNIELQTREEESRLLKLRMEEEKRVVGLYGKKASNETPLQNELNVFRAQLVDSQNHLIKLEKQMENCNDPNRIRLLGGPEETAETAIKKLEELEFKLAKIEEQCLEKELVLEQVGRLTERINSKVDVSKDDTLNLAKKVNAIQSSIKDTTKKMMASVSELSIAQARALKLQEEVKTKELLLEQYYSRMEKGEAPSDEMEQEWLRFLDSEERLRNSKIAKQMPEDKIVYTMQDGYVTTAEPRPNAYIPQNEIELPIPKPYGNSAPFKPQEIGANMRHIRKPNPKPIEI
;
A
#
# COMPACT_ATOMS: atom_id res chain seq x y z
N MET A 1 -20.39 65.68 -20.87
CA MET A 1 -20.53 65.20 -22.25
C MET A 1 -20.61 63.69 -22.14
N SER A 2 -21.80 63.11 -21.92
CA SER A 2 -22.98 63.01 -22.82
C SER A 2 -22.87 61.72 -23.65
N GLU A 3 -23.47 60.62 -23.17
CA GLU A 3 -24.79 60.09 -23.64
C GLU A 3 -24.58 58.99 -24.72
N GLN A 4 -25.35 57.89 -24.77
CA GLN A 4 -26.41 57.39 -23.89
C GLN A 4 -26.54 55.85 -23.98
N ASP A 5 -27.03 55.25 -22.89
CA ASP A 5 -27.48 53.85 -22.73
C ASP A 5 -28.92 53.65 -23.32
N PRO A 6 -29.56 52.44 -23.28
CA PRO A 6 -29.05 51.08 -23.04
C PRO A 6 -29.63 49.99 -24.01
N ASN A 7 -29.16 48.75 -23.84
CA ASN A 7 -29.84 47.53 -24.31
C ASN A 7 -31.11 47.19 -23.49
N LYS A 8 -32.09 46.46 -24.07
CA LYS A 8 -33.29 45.99 -23.34
C LYS A 8 -33.94 44.73 -23.94
N ALA A 9 -33.63 43.56 -23.37
CA ALA A 9 -34.42 42.33 -23.50
C ALA A 9 -34.10 41.37 -22.33
N ALA A 10 -35.06 40.53 -21.93
CA ALA A 10 -34.91 39.55 -20.84
C ALA A 10 -35.89 38.38 -21.03
N PHE A 11 -35.76 37.38 -20.14
CA PHE A 11 -36.56 36.15 -20.00
C PHE A 11 -36.33 35.00 -20.98
N MET A 12 -36.21 33.81 -20.38
CA MET A 12 -36.36 32.49 -21.00
C MET A 12 -37.62 31.85 -20.40
N THR A 13 -38.36 31.07 -21.18
CA THR A 13 -39.45 30.19 -20.69
C THR A 13 -39.60 28.95 -21.58
N GLU A 14 -39.33 27.79 -20.97
CA GLU A 14 -40.08 26.52 -21.04
C GLU A 14 -40.56 25.90 -22.39
N THR A 15 -39.88 24.81 -22.77
CA THR A 15 -40.42 23.47 -23.19
C THR A 15 -41.25 23.36 -24.51
N PRO A 16 -41.86 22.20 -24.89
CA PRO A 16 -41.23 21.24 -25.82
C PRO A 16 -42.13 20.77 -27.01
N GLU A 17 -41.92 19.53 -27.51
CA GLU A 17 -42.52 18.84 -28.70
C GLU A 17 -41.79 19.13 -30.04
N ASP A 18 -41.73 18.26 -31.07
CA ASP A 18 -42.47 17.00 -31.36
C ASP A 18 -41.68 15.93 -32.21
N ASN A 19 -42.37 14.83 -32.60
CA ASN A 19 -41.97 13.52 -33.19
C ASN A 19 -41.30 13.42 -34.60
N ASN A 20 -40.63 12.26 -34.85
CA ASN A 20 -40.63 11.37 -36.07
C ASN A 20 -39.35 10.49 -36.16
N GLU A 21 -39.24 9.29 -36.77
CA GLU A 21 -40.17 8.37 -37.48
C GLU A 21 -39.61 6.90 -37.50
N LEU A 22 -40.37 5.91 -38.04
CA LEU A 22 -40.05 4.46 -38.20
C LEU A 22 -40.01 4.08 -39.72
N PRO A 23 -39.48 2.92 -40.24
CA PRO A 23 -39.90 1.55 -39.85
C PRO A 23 -39.03 0.27 -40.18
N ASN A 24 -39.41 -0.87 -39.56
CA ASN A 24 -39.41 -2.28 -40.07
C ASN A 24 -38.15 -2.99 -40.68
N ARG A 25 -37.82 -4.21 -40.19
CA ARG A 25 -38.24 -5.52 -40.80
C ARG A 25 -37.77 -6.82 -40.07
N PHE A 26 -38.74 -7.75 -39.88
CA PHE A 26 -38.69 -9.24 -40.03
C PHE A 26 -38.00 -10.21 -39.00
N LEU A 27 -38.87 -11.03 -38.36
CA LEU A 27 -38.87 -12.52 -38.19
C LEU A 27 -37.65 -13.30 -37.61
N GLN A 28 -37.75 -14.54 -37.07
CA GLN A 28 -38.73 -15.27 -36.22
C GLN A 28 -38.17 -16.71 -35.93
N ASN A 29 -38.62 -17.39 -34.85
CA ASN A 29 -38.51 -18.87 -34.60
C ASN A 29 -37.09 -19.43 -34.28
N THR A 30 -36.84 -20.58 -33.61
CA THR A 30 -37.65 -21.54 -32.78
C THR A 30 -36.76 -22.37 -31.82
N SER A 31 -37.38 -23.06 -30.84
CA SER A 31 -36.82 -24.14 -29.96
C SER A 31 -36.99 -25.55 -30.60
N PRO A 32 -36.80 -26.74 -29.95
CA PRO A 32 -36.42 -27.08 -28.55
C PRO A 32 -35.44 -28.29 -28.35
N ASP A 33 -35.29 -28.72 -27.08
CA ASP A 33 -34.97 -30.05 -26.49
C ASP A 33 -34.28 -31.20 -27.28
N SER A 34 -33.28 -31.84 -26.63
CA SER A 34 -33.37 -33.28 -26.23
C SER A 34 -32.21 -33.79 -25.33
N ARG A 35 -32.55 -34.34 -24.15
CA ARG A 35 -31.91 -35.53 -23.51
C ARG A 35 -32.58 -36.81 -24.12
N PRO A 36 -32.15 -38.09 -23.92
CA PRO A 36 -31.57 -38.63 -22.68
C PRO A 36 -30.62 -39.89 -22.73
N THR A 37 -30.09 -40.23 -21.53
CA THR A 37 -29.88 -41.56 -20.88
C THR A 37 -29.05 -42.74 -21.45
N ASP A 38 -28.54 -43.51 -20.47
CA ASP A 38 -28.26 -44.97 -20.42
C ASP A 38 -27.03 -45.58 -21.13
N SER A 39 -26.37 -46.61 -20.59
CA SER A 39 -26.32 -47.15 -19.20
C SER A 39 -25.18 -48.19 -19.07
N SER A 40 -24.92 -48.67 -17.83
CA SER A 40 -24.33 -50.01 -17.50
C SER A 40 -22.87 -50.31 -17.96
N SER A 41 -22.07 -51.13 -17.25
CA SER A 41 -22.22 -51.72 -15.88
C SER A 41 -20.87 -52.34 -15.42
N ASP A 42 -20.86 -52.84 -14.17
CA ASP A 42 -20.00 -53.90 -13.61
C ASP A 42 -18.49 -53.61 -13.42
N GLU A 43 -17.75 -54.26 -12.50
CA GLU A 43 -17.98 -54.89 -11.18
C GLU A 43 -16.58 -55.05 -10.55
N ASP A 44 -16.48 -55.18 -9.22
CA ASP A 44 -15.32 -55.65 -8.42
C ASP A 44 -13.91 -54.99 -8.62
N GLY A 45 -13.03 -54.95 -7.61
CA GLY A 45 -13.16 -55.37 -6.22
C GLY A 45 -11.80 -55.80 -5.63
N LEU A 46 -11.65 -55.71 -4.31
CA LEU A 46 -10.55 -56.29 -3.51
C LEU A 46 -9.15 -55.66 -3.74
N ASP A 47 -8.21 -55.63 -2.80
CA ASP A 47 -8.29 -55.81 -1.33
C ASP A 47 -7.09 -55.08 -0.66
N ASP A 48 -7.15 -55.05 0.68
CA ASP A 48 -6.06 -54.96 1.66
C ASP A 48 -4.72 -55.64 1.22
N ASP A 49 -3.51 -55.37 1.73
CA ASP A 49 -3.05 -54.82 3.02
C ASP A 49 -1.56 -54.32 2.80
N ASP A 50 -0.70 -53.87 3.74
CA ASP A 50 -0.60 -54.07 5.19
C ASP A 50 0.32 -53.03 5.90
N TYR A 51 0.36 -53.06 7.24
CA TYR A 51 1.31 -52.50 8.25
C TYR A 51 2.49 -51.57 7.82
N GLN A 52 2.85 -50.49 8.55
CA GLN A 52 2.99 -50.39 10.02
C GLN A 52 2.70 -49.00 10.62
N ASN A 53 2.04 -49.01 11.78
CA ASN A 53 2.06 -47.96 12.81
C ASN A 53 3.09 -48.40 13.89
N PRO A 54 3.83 -47.52 14.61
CA PRO A 54 3.23 -46.92 15.81
C PRO A 54 3.78 -45.55 16.30
N PHE A 55 2.93 -44.85 17.09
CA PHE A 55 3.27 -43.94 18.21
C PHE A 55 3.90 -42.53 17.93
N TYR A 56 3.77 -41.51 18.80
CA TYR A 56 3.12 -41.39 20.14
C TYR A 56 2.48 -39.98 20.38
N GLN A 57 1.20 -39.94 20.77
CA GLN A 57 0.44 -38.91 21.57
C GLN A 57 0.22 -37.42 21.19
N HIS A 58 -0.99 -36.98 21.57
CA HIS A 58 -1.43 -35.69 22.17
C HIS A 58 -0.89 -34.34 21.63
N SER A 59 -1.71 -33.34 21.29
CA SER A 59 -3.06 -33.02 21.80
C SER A 59 -3.77 -31.98 20.93
N ASN A 60 -5.11 -31.95 20.95
CA ASN A 60 -5.90 -30.76 20.65
C ASN A 60 -7.34 -30.93 21.15
N GLN A 61 -7.84 -29.99 21.95
CA GLN A 61 -9.24 -29.94 22.41
C GLN A 61 -9.70 -28.48 22.55
N LEU A 62 -10.89 -28.21 22.00
CA LEU A 62 -11.75 -27.05 22.22
C LEU A 62 -11.10 -25.65 22.15
N SER A 63 -11.33 -24.96 21.03
CA SER A 63 -11.70 -23.54 21.06
C SER A 63 -13.12 -23.39 20.50
N HIS A 64 -14.03 -22.86 21.31
CA HIS A 64 -15.44 -22.73 20.95
C HIS A 64 -15.70 -21.37 20.31
N HIS A 65 -16.56 -21.33 19.27
CA HIS A 65 -17.16 -20.07 18.83
C HIS A 65 -17.96 -19.42 19.96
N LEU A 66 -17.80 -18.11 20.15
CA LEU A 66 -18.94 -17.20 20.19
C LEU A 66 -18.51 -15.76 19.83
N SER A 67 -19.31 -15.07 19.02
CA SER A 67 -19.10 -13.65 18.68
C SER A 67 -20.41 -12.90 18.90
N ILE A 68 -20.49 -12.11 19.98
CA ILE A 68 -21.64 -11.23 20.25
C ILE A 68 -21.13 -9.88 20.79
N GLU A 69 -21.08 -8.88 19.91
CA GLU A 69 -21.09 -7.47 20.29
C GLU A 69 -22.42 -6.84 19.83
N LYS A 70 -23.22 -6.32 20.77
CA LYS A 70 -23.97 -5.04 20.60
C LYS A 70 -24.86 -4.67 21.79
N ALA A 71 -25.14 -3.36 21.84
CA ALA A 71 -26.30 -2.71 22.44
C ALA A 71 -26.43 -2.73 23.99
N ILE A 72 -25.81 -1.73 24.62
CA ILE A 72 -26.37 -1.06 25.81
C ILE A 72 -26.32 0.45 25.57
N SER A 73 -27.48 1.10 25.61
CA SER A 73 -27.66 2.57 25.73
C SER A 73 -29.06 2.83 26.31
N PRO A 74 -29.20 3.43 27.51
CA PRO A 74 -30.50 3.76 28.07
C PRO A 74 -30.84 5.25 27.89
N GLU A 75 -31.83 5.55 27.03
CA GLU A 75 -32.56 6.82 27.10
C GLU A 75 -33.99 6.55 27.58
N VAL A 76 -34.35 7.15 28.72
CA VAL A 76 -35.69 7.08 29.30
C VAL A 76 -36.50 8.27 28.80
N ASN A 77 -37.45 8.03 27.91
CA ASN A 77 -38.53 8.98 27.64
C ASN A 77 -39.79 8.52 28.39
N LEU A 78 -40.30 9.41 29.25
CA LEU A 78 -41.60 9.28 29.90
C LEU A 78 -42.65 9.93 28.99
N ASP A 79 -43.68 9.18 28.62
CA ASP A 79 -44.89 9.73 27.97
C ASP A 79 -46.13 9.21 28.73
N PRO A 80 -46.89 10.07 29.43
CA PRO A 80 -47.94 9.62 30.36
C PRO A 80 -49.36 9.79 29.78
N ASP A 81 -49.98 8.71 29.30
CA ASP A 81 -51.44 8.56 29.20
C ASP A 81 -51.83 7.12 28.80
N ALA A 82 -51.92 6.20 29.77
CA ALA A 82 -52.24 4.78 29.50
C ALA A 82 -53.07 4.06 30.59
N ASP A 83 -53.68 4.81 31.52
CA ASP A 83 -54.54 4.20 32.55
C ASP A 83 -55.99 4.02 32.08
N SER A 84 -56.57 2.85 32.42
CA SER A 84 -58.00 2.42 32.30
C SER A 84 -58.35 1.26 31.35
N ARG A 85 -57.85 0.05 31.64
CA ARG A 85 -58.53 -1.20 31.21
C ARG A 85 -58.36 -2.35 32.21
N VAL A 86 -59.11 -2.28 33.30
CA VAL A 86 -59.25 -3.38 34.27
C VAL A 86 -59.84 -4.62 33.56
N LEU A 87 -59.05 -5.69 33.48
CA LEU A 87 -59.49 -6.96 32.90
C LEU A 87 -60.44 -7.69 33.87
N SER A 88 -61.74 -7.40 33.74
CA SER A 88 -62.79 -8.15 34.44
C SER A 88 -62.85 -9.59 33.90
N ALA A 89 -62.30 -10.54 34.66
CA ALA A 89 -62.34 -11.95 34.32
C ALA A 89 -63.76 -12.51 34.52
N ILE A 90 -64.41 -12.91 33.43
CA ILE A 90 -65.77 -13.48 33.46
C ILE A 90 -65.70 -14.87 34.12
N ALA A 91 -66.38 -15.02 35.26
CA ALA A 91 -66.46 -16.30 35.98
C ALA A 91 -67.18 -17.39 35.15
N PRO A 92 -66.65 -18.63 35.09
CA PRO A 92 -67.28 -19.70 34.33
C PRO A 92 -68.61 -20.14 34.96
N LYS A 93 -69.59 -20.45 34.12
CA LYS A 93 -70.91 -20.93 34.55
C LYS A 93 -70.82 -22.39 35.01
N ILE A 94 -71.17 -22.64 36.26
CA ILE A 94 -71.25 -24.00 36.83
C ILE A 94 -72.46 -24.72 36.23
N TYR A 95 -72.21 -25.83 35.54
CA TYR A 95 -73.25 -26.84 35.29
C TYR A 95 -73.36 -27.73 36.53
N ASN A 96 -74.44 -27.59 37.29
CA ASN A 96 -74.80 -28.57 38.31
C ASN A 96 -75.32 -29.83 37.62
N GLN A 97 -74.50 -30.88 37.60
CA GLN A 97 -74.95 -32.26 37.39
C GLN A 97 -74.60 -33.06 38.65
N ASP A 98 -75.62 -33.67 39.25
CA ASP A 98 -75.53 -34.37 40.54
C ASP A 98 -74.91 -35.77 40.41
N GLU A 99 -73.68 -35.86 39.91
CA GLU A 99 -72.87 -37.10 39.91
C GLU A 99 -72.13 -37.34 41.24
N ASN A 100 -72.56 -36.70 42.32
CA ASN A 100 -72.10 -37.05 43.67
C ASN A 100 -72.74 -38.39 44.06
N HIS A 101 -71.90 -39.41 44.27
CA HIS A 101 -72.26 -40.81 44.58
C HIS A 101 -72.58 -41.74 43.38
N VAL A 102 -71.71 -41.74 42.37
CA VAL A 102 -71.45 -42.97 41.57
C VAL A 102 -70.44 -43.84 42.32
N GLU A 103 -70.76 -45.10 42.62
CA GLU A 103 -69.78 -46.04 43.20
C GLU A 103 -68.72 -46.41 42.15
N ILE A 104 -67.43 -46.37 42.51
CA ILE A 104 -66.32 -46.52 41.55
C ILE A 104 -66.34 -47.88 40.82
N SER A 105 -66.88 -48.92 41.47
CA SER A 105 -67.17 -50.25 40.91
C SER A 105 -68.15 -50.23 39.73
N SER A 106 -69.05 -49.26 39.67
CA SER A 106 -70.11 -49.12 38.65
C SER A 106 -69.72 -48.24 37.46
N THR A 107 -68.55 -47.60 37.51
CA THR A 107 -68.10 -46.72 36.42
C THR A 107 -67.78 -47.53 35.16
N PRO A 108 -68.15 -47.10 33.93
CA PRO A 108 -67.95 -47.89 32.72
C PRO A 108 -66.51 -48.37 32.48
N ALA A 109 -65.51 -47.54 32.81
CA ALA A 109 -64.10 -47.93 32.74
C ALA A 109 -63.73 -49.14 33.65
N PHE A 110 -64.41 -49.28 34.80
CA PHE A 110 -64.22 -50.41 35.71
C PHE A 110 -64.88 -51.70 35.19
N GLN A 111 -65.95 -51.56 34.41
CA GLN A 111 -66.65 -52.66 33.73
C GLN A 111 -65.84 -53.13 32.52
N SER A 112 -65.40 -52.23 31.63
CA SER A 112 -64.57 -52.58 30.48
C SER A 112 -63.23 -53.23 30.86
N LEU A 113 -62.64 -52.84 32.01
CA LEU A 113 -61.45 -53.53 32.55
C LEU A 113 -61.74 -54.95 33.09
N GLU A 114 -62.99 -55.26 33.44
CA GLU A 114 -63.42 -56.62 33.82
C GLU A 114 -63.79 -57.47 32.58
N GLU A 115 -64.39 -56.85 31.55
CA GLU A 115 -64.65 -57.50 30.26
C GLU A 115 -63.34 -57.92 29.57
N LEU A 116 -62.34 -57.02 29.53
CA LEU A 116 -61.00 -57.32 29.00
C LEU A 116 -60.23 -58.35 29.84
N PHE A 117 -60.62 -58.59 31.09
CA PHE A 117 -60.13 -59.70 31.90
C PHE A 117 -60.81 -61.02 31.51
N GLN A 118 -62.13 -61.02 31.34
CA GLN A 118 -62.91 -62.20 30.92
C GLN A 118 -62.59 -62.66 29.49
N GLU A 119 -62.23 -61.74 28.59
CA GLU A 119 -61.67 -62.05 27.26
C GLU A 119 -60.23 -62.62 27.30
N GLY A 120 -59.60 -62.70 28.48
CA GLY A 120 -58.24 -63.23 28.66
C GLY A 120 -57.11 -62.35 28.10
N LYS A 121 -57.41 -61.13 27.64
CA LYS A 121 -56.46 -60.21 27.00
C LYS A 121 -55.57 -59.46 28.00
N LEU A 122 -56.01 -59.34 29.25
CA LEU A 122 -55.23 -58.76 30.36
C LEU A 122 -55.08 -59.77 31.50
N THR A 123 -53.91 -59.80 32.13
CA THR A 123 -53.71 -60.62 33.34
C THR A 123 -54.33 -59.93 34.57
N GLY A 124 -54.84 -60.71 35.53
CA GLY A 124 -55.55 -60.18 36.69
C GLY A 124 -54.73 -59.19 37.54
N THR A 125 -53.39 -59.33 37.55
CA THR A 125 -52.47 -58.38 38.19
C THR A 125 -52.42 -57.03 37.47
N GLN A 126 -52.44 -57.01 36.13
CA GLN A 126 -52.52 -55.78 35.33
C GLN A 126 -53.88 -55.10 35.53
N VAL A 127 -54.97 -55.88 35.55
CA VAL A 127 -56.34 -55.38 35.78
C VAL A 127 -56.45 -54.74 37.17
N ALA A 128 -55.92 -55.40 38.21
CA ALA A 128 -55.86 -54.84 39.56
C ALA A 128 -55.03 -53.54 39.62
N GLN A 129 -53.88 -53.47 38.94
CA GLN A 129 -53.07 -52.24 38.86
C GLN A 129 -53.78 -51.09 38.13
N LEU A 130 -54.48 -51.38 37.02
CA LEU A 130 -55.24 -50.36 36.28
C LEU A 130 -56.45 -49.87 37.09
N LYS A 131 -57.16 -50.78 37.78
CA LYS A 131 -58.25 -50.45 38.70
C LYS A 131 -57.77 -49.62 39.90
N ALA A 132 -56.60 -49.94 40.48
CA ALA A 132 -55.98 -49.14 41.53
C ALA A 132 -55.60 -47.72 41.04
N LYS A 133 -54.96 -47.60 39.86
CA LYS A 133 -54.66 -46.30 39.24
C LYS A 133 -55.91 -45.48 38.92
N TYR A 134 -57.00 -46.12 38.50
CA TYR A 134 -58.26 -45.43 38.24
C TYR A 134 -58.92 -44.92 39.54
N ILE A 135 -58.90 -45.72 40.62
CA ILE A 135 -59.32 -45.28 41.96
C ILE A 135 -58.47 -44.09 42.43
N GLU A 136 -57.16 -44.15 42.25
CA GLU A 136 -56.24 -43.07 42.62
C GLU A 136 -56.53 -41.79 41.84
N LEU A 137 -56.73 -41.87 40.53
CA LEU A 137 -57.04 -40.74 39.66
C LEU A 137 -58.43 -40.15 39.93
N HIS A 138 -59.44 -40.99 40.21
CA HIS A 138 -60.75 -40.52 40.67
C HIS A 138 -60.65 -39.80 42.02
N ASN A 139 -59.84 -40.31 42.95
CA ASN A 139 -59.61 -39.68 44.26
C ASN A 139 -58.82 -38.37 44.16
N THR A 140 -57.87 -38.22 43.24
CA THR A 140 -57.18 -36.93 43.01
C THR A 140 -58.09 -35.93 42.31
N LEU A 141 -58.91 -36.34 41.35
CA LEU A 141 -59.95 -35.50 40.73
C LEU A 141 -60.95 -34.99 41.78
N ARG A 142 -61.42 -35.88 42.66
CA ARG A 142 -62.31 -35.53 43.77
C ARG A 142 -61.67 -34.52 44.72
N LYS A 143 -60.44 -34.77 45.19
CA LYS A 143 -59.69 -33.83 46.03
C LYS A 143 -59.44 -32.49 45.32
N SER A 144 -59.26 -32.49 44.00
CA SER A 144 -59.12 -31.27 43.21
C SER A 144 -60.41 -30.44 43.22
N ARG A 145 -61.58 -31.05 42.98
CA ARG A 145 -62.89 -30.38 43.10
C ARG A 145 -63.21 -29.92 44.52
N GLU A 146 -62.87 -30.71 45.54
CA GLU A 146 -63.05 -30.33 46.95
C GLU A 146 -62.15 -29.13 47.33
N ASN A 147 -60.91 -29.08 46.82
CA ASN A 147 -60.02 -27.92 46.96
C ASN A 147 -60.50 -26.69 46.17
N GLU A 148 -60.97 -26.86 44.94
CA GLU A 148 -61.55 -25.79 44.11
C GLU A 148 -62.77 -25.16 44.80
N ALA A 149 -63.68 -25.98 45.34
CA ALA A 149 -64.83 -25.53 46.12
C ALA A 149 -64.42 -24.82 47.43
N ARG A 150 -63.27 -25.17 48.02
CA ARG A 150 -62.71 -24.49 49.19
C ARG A 150 -62.12 -23.13 48.81
N LEU A 151 -61.31 -23.07 47.76
CA LEU A 151 -60.74 -21.84 47.20
C LEU A 151 -61.83 -20.87 46.72
N LEU A 152 -62.95 -21.35 46.18
CA LEU A 152 -64.13 -20.53 45.83
C LEU A 152 -64.89 -20.00 47.05
N LYS A 153 -64.78 -20.63 48.22
CA LYS A 153 -65.29 -20.05 49.49
C LYS A 153 -64.32 -19.02 50.05
N GLU A 154 -63.03 -19.36 50.12
CA GLU A 154 -61.96 -18.45 50.55
C GLU A 154 -61.95 -17.17 49.70
N SER A 155 -62.10 -17.29 48.38
CA SER A 155 -62.24 -16.16 47.44
C SER A 155 -63.46 -15.28 47.73
N LYS A 156 -64.62 -15.87 48.07
CA LYS A 156 -65.84 -15.12 48.42
C LYS A 156 -65.75 -14.44 49.79
N GLU A 157 -65.05 -15.05 50.75
CA GLU A 157 -64.76 -14.42 52.04
C GLU A 157 -63.74 -13.28 51.90
N CYS A 158 -62.74 -13.44 51.04
CA CYS A 158 -61.80 -12.37 50.69
C CYS A 158 -62.51 -11.23 49.95
N LEU A 159 -63.40 -11.51 49.01
CA LEU A 159 -64.22 -10.49 48.34
C LEU A 159 -65.07 -9.69 49.34
N LYS A 160 -65.77 -10.35 50.27
CA LYS A 160 -66.52 -9.65 51.33
C LYS A 160 -65.63 -8.75 52.19
N LYS A 161 -64.46 -9.24 52.63
CA LYS A 161 -63.50 -8.42 53.38
C LYS A 161 -62.98 -7.24 52.56
N LEU A 162 -62.88 -7.39 51.24
CA LEU A 162 -62.48 -6.33 50.32
C LEU A 162 -63.61 -5.29 50.18
N GLU A 163 -64.86 -5.71 50.01
CA GLU A 163 -66.05 -4.85 50.02
C GLU A 163 -66.21 -4.08 51.36
N GLU A 164 -66.08 -4.77 52.49
CA GLU A 164 -66.09 -4.19 53.84
C GLU A 164 -64.98 -3.14 54.03
N ASN A 165 -63.75 -3.45 53.61
CA ASN A 165 -62.64 -2.49 53.63
C ASN A 165 -62.86 -1.32 52.67
N HIS A 166 -63.48 -1.54 51.50
CA HIS A 166 -63.75 -0.49 50.52
C HIS A 166 -64.83 0.47 51.02
N GLU A 167 -65.85 -0.03 51.75
CA GLU A 167 -66.80 0.80 52.49
C GLU A 167 -66.14 1.61 53.62
N VAL A 168 -65.16 1.03 54.34
CA VAL A 168 -64.42 1.75 55.39
C VAL A 168 -63.55 2.86 54.79
N LEU A 169 -62.84 2.58 53.69
CA LEU A 169 -62.08 3.60 52.95
C LEU A 169 -62.99 4.71 52.42
N HIS A 170 -64.10 4.38 51.77
CA HIS A 170 -65.05 5.39 51.28
C HIS A 170 -65.67 6.24 52.42
N LYS A 171 -65.73 5.73 53.66
CA LYS A 171 -66.13 6.48 54.86
C LYS A 171 -64.99 7.33 55.47
N ALA A 172 -63.73 7.01 55.18
CA ALA A 172 -62.56 7.81 55.55
C ALA A 172 -62.30 8.95 54.53
N ASP A 173 -62.43 8.64 53.23
CA ASP A 173 -62.26 9.59 52.11
C ASP A 173 -63.39 10.64 52.05
N ALA A 174 -64.55 10.35 52.67
CA ALA A 174 -65.67 11.28 52.84
C ALA A 174 -65.39 12.38 53.90
N PHE A 175 -64.22 13.01 53.84
CA PHE A 175 -63.80 14.06 54.76
C PHE A 175 -64.48 15.40 54.41
N PRO A 176 -65.20 16.07 55.35
CA PRO A 176 -65.97 17.25 55.01
C PRO A 176 -65.08 18.49 54.81
N GLU A 177 -64.89 18.91 53.56
CA GLU A 177 -64.04 20.05 53.17
C GLU A 177 -64.45 21.41 53.79
N ASN A 178 -65.71 21.54 54.22
CA ASN A 178 -66.27 22.76 54.81
C ASN A 178 -65.86 22.95 56.29
N LEU A 179 -64.56 23.18 56.50
CA LEU A 179 -63.91 23.30 57.82
C LEU A 179 -64.20 24.62 58.56
N THR A 180 -65.31 24.67 59.29
CA THR A 180 -65.72 25.81 60.12
C THR A 180 -65.06 25.87 61.51
N ASN A 181 -64.28 24.86 61.91
CA ASN A 181 -63.77 24.72 63.28
C ASN A 181 -62.25 24.48 63.33
N GLU A 182 -61.53 25.21 64.19
CA GLU A 182 -60.06 25.31 64.17
C GLU A 182 -59.36 23.99 64.54
N VAL A 183 -59.95 23.20 65.43
CA VAL A 183 -59.41 21.89 65.85
C VAL A 183 -59.21 20.94 64.66
N LEU A 184 -60.09 21.01 63.66
CA LEU A 184 -59.99 20.18 62.46
C LEU A 184 -58.90 20.70 61.49
N LYS A 185 -58.65 22.01 61.45
CA LYS A 185 -57.53 22.58 60.68
C LYS A 185 -56.19 22.19 61.29
N LEU A 186 -56.07 22.25 62.62
CA LEU A 186 -54.89 21.78 63.35
C LEU A 186 -54.68 20.27 63.15
N ARG A 187 -55.75 19.46 63.16
CA ARG A 187 -55.64 18.01 62.88
C ARG A 187 -55.22 17.70 61.44
N ALA A 188 -55.69 18.47 60.46
CA ALA A 188 -55.25 18.35 59.07
C ALA A 188 -53.77 18.76 58.88
N GLN A 189 -53.32 19.81 59.59
CA GLN A 189 -51.90 20.20 59.62
C GLN A 189 -51.03 19.13 60.30
N PHE A 190 -51.50 18.54 61.42
CA PHE A 190 -50.81 17.46 62.11
C PHE A 190 -50.63 16.23 61.21
N LEU A 191 -51.71 15.72 60.63
CA LEU A 191 -51.68 14.57 59.70
C LEU A 191 -50.79 14.84 58.49
N LYS A 192 -50.76 16.09 57.99
CA LYS A 192 -49.81 16.45 56.93
C LYS A 192 -48.36 16.38 57.43
N SER A 193 -48.03 16.95 58.59
CA SER A 193 -46.67 16.88 59.14
C SER A 193 -46.24 15.45 59.52
N GLU A 194 -47.18 14.58 59.87
CA GLU A 194 -46.97 13.16 60.15
C GLU A 194 -46.62 12.41 58.85
N ASN A 195 -47.40 12.62 57.77
CA ASN A 195 -47.08 12.07 56.44
C ASN A 195 -45.76 12.62 55.86
N ASP A 196 -45.53 13.94 55.96
CA ASP A 196 -44.28 14.59 55.51
C ASP A 196 -43.06 14.04 56.29
N ALA A 197 -43.24 13.64 57.56
CA ALA A 197 -42.23 12.96 58.37
C ALA A 197 -41.99 11.51 57.93
N SER A 198 -43.05 10.69 57.77
CA SER A 198 -42.89 9.29 57.33
C SER A 198 -42.27 9.18 55.94
N CYS A 199 -42.63 10.05 54.98
CA CYS A 199 -41.96 10.11 53.68
C CYS A 199 -40.48 10.57 53.79
N SER A 200 -40.11 11.28 54.86
CA SER A 200 -38.72 11.62 55.16
C SER A 200 -37.96 10.44 55.78
N GLU A 201 -38.59 9.66 56.65
CA GLU A 201 -38.04 8.42 57.23
C GLU A 201 -37.83 7.34 56.17
N GLU A 202 -38.81 7.10 55.29
CA GLU A 202 -38.65 6.22 54.12
C GLU A 202 -37.49 6.66 53.22
N ARG A 203 -37.32 7.98 53.04
CA ARG A 203 -36.21 8.53 52.25
C ARG A 203 -34.86 8.36 52.93
N LEU A 204 -34.79 8.45 54.27
CA LEU A 204 -33.57 8.16 55.04
C LEU A 204 -33.21 6.68 54.92
N TYR A 205 -34.17 5.76 55.13
CA TYR A 205 -33.96 4.31 54.97
C TYR A 205 -33.45 3.95 53.56
N ASN A 206 -34.03 4.56 52.52
CA ASN A 206 -33.58 4.40 51.13
C ASN A 206 -32.18 5.00 50.85
N LEU A 207 -31.70 5.94 51.66
CA LEU A 207 -30.34 6.47 51.57
C LEU A 207 -29.35 5.62 52.37
N GLU A 208 -29.72 5.14 53.55
CA GLU A 208 -28.92 4.20 54.36
C GLU A 208 -28.68 2.89 53.62
N TYR A 209 -29.71 2.32 52.97
CA TYR A 209 -29.57 1.13 52.12
C TYR A 209 -28.59 1.35 50.96
N LYS A 210 -28.62 2.54 50.33
CA LYS A 210 -27.68 2.89 49.25
C LYS A 210 -26.26 3.13 49.75
N LEU A 211 -26.10 3.69 50.95
CA LEU A 211 -24.79 3.85 51.59
C LEU A 211 -24.18 2.49 51.92
N ALA A 212 -24.97 1.55 52.47
CA ALA A 212 -24.52 0.19 52.73
C ALA A 212 -24.03 -0.52 51.45
N GLY A 213 -24.80 -0.46 50.36
CA GLY A 213 -24.38 -1.01 49.06
C GLY A 213 -23.08 -0.37 48.54
N LEU A 214 -22.94 0.96 48.63
CA LEU A 214 -21.72 1.66 48.23
C LEU A 214 -20.51 1.36 49.13
N GLU A 215 -20.73 1.01 50.41
CA GLU A 215 -19.68 0.53 51.30
C GLU A 215 -19.26 -0.92 50.98
N GLU A 216 -20.18 -1.77 50.53
CA GLU A 216 -19.86 -3.11 50.01
C GLU A 216 -19.09 -3.03 48.68
N ASP A 217 -19.55 -2.22 47.73
CA ASP A 217 -18.85 -1.93 46.46
C ASP A 217 -17.44 -1.40 46.72
N LYS A 218 -17.28 -0.46 47.65
CA LYS A 218 -15.97 0.06 48.05
C LYS A 218 -15.10 -1.05 48.63
N GLN A 219 -15.63 -1.90 49.51
CA GLN A 219 -14.86 -3.03 50.05
C GLN A 219 -14.47 -4.06 48.98
N LEU A 220 -15.25 -4.22 47.91
CA LEU A 220 -14.86 -5.04 46.76
C LEU A 220 -13.73 -4.38 45.98
N LEU A 221 -13.84 -3.09 45.66
CA LEU A 221 -12.79 -2.31 44.99
C LEU A 221 -11.47 -2.26 45.80
N ASP A 222 -11.53 -2.09 47.11
CA ASP A 222 -10.35 -2.13 48.00
C ASP A 222 -9.67 -3.53 47.97
N ARG A 223 -10.45 -4.61 47.84
CA ARG A 223 -9.93 -6.00 47.69
C ARG A 223 -9.38 -6.27 46.30
N GLU A 224 -9.96 -5.70 45.24
CA GLU A 224 -9.45 -5.80 43.88
C GLU A 224 -8.16 -4.99 43.71
N TYR A 225 -8.10 -3.78 44.26
CA TYR A 225 -6.89 -2.97 44.33
C TYR A 225 -5.75 -3.70 45.07
N ALA A 226 -6.08 -4.44 46.15
CA ALA A 226 -5.12 -5.30 46.86
C ALA A 226 -4.72 -6.59 46.10
N ARG A 227 -5.42 -6.96 45.02
CA ARG A 227 -5.07 -8.06 44.11
C ARG A 227 -4.25 -7.61 42.89
N MET A 228 -4.19 -6.31 42.60
CA MET A 228 -3.34 -5.79 41.53
C MET A 228 -1.86 -6.05 41.87
N PRO A 229 -1.04 -6.59 40.95
CA PRO A 229 0.38 -6.80 41.19
C PRO A 229 1.10 -5.49 41.52
N LYS A 230 2.12 -5.55 42.37
CA LYS A 230 2.86 -4.34 42.77
C LYS A 230 3.63 -3.79 41.56
N PRO A 231 3.86 -2.47 41.47
CA PRO A 231 4.53 -1.87 40.30
C PRO A 231 5.88 -2.51 39.99
N HIS A 232 6.64 -2.93 41.01
CA HIS A 232 7.92 -3.62 40.82
C HIS A 232 7.79 -5.03 40.19
N GLU A 233 6.69 -5.74 40.44
CA GLU A 233 6.41 -7.05 39.84
C GLU A 233 6.00 -6.88 38.37
N LEU A 234 5.23 -5.82 38.06
CA LEU A 234 4.91 -5.41 36.68
C LEU A 234 6.15 -4.94 35.93
N GLU A 235 7.02 -4.14 36.54
CA GLU A 235 8.32 -3.74 35.98
C GLU A 235 9.16 -4.96 35.62
N ARG A 236 9.28 -5.95 36.51
CA ARG A 236 10.03 -7.18 36.25
C ARG A 236 9.42 -8.01 35.13
N GLN A 237 8.10 -8.14 35.08
CA GLN A 237 7.40 -8.81 33.96
C GLN A 237 7.60 -8.06 32.63
N ILE A 238 7.61 -6.72 32.65
CA ILE A 238 7.89 -5.89 31.49
C ILE A 238 9.35 -6.04 31.03
N GLU A 239 10.31 -6.21 31.94
CA GLU A 239 11.71 -6.50 31.59
C GLU A 239 11.90 -7.92 31.04
N GLU A 240 11.27 -8.93 31.63
CA GLU A 240 11.26 -10.30 31.11
C GLU A 240 10.62 -10.37 29.71
N LEU A 241 9.49 -9.69 29.49
CA LEU A 241 8.84 -9.58 28.18
C LEU A 241 9.68 -8.77 27.17
N LYS A 242 10.40 -7.73 27.59
CA LYS A 242 11.36 -7.01 26.72
C LYS A 242 12.53 -7.90 26.31
N LEU A 243 13.03 -8.73 27.22
CA LEU A 243 14.10 -9.69 26.93
C LEU A 243 13.61 -10.74 25.92
N GLN A 244 12.44 -11.34 26.16
CA GLN A 244 11.80 -12.28 25.24
C GLN A 244 11.53 -11.66 23.85
N ASN A 245 11.05 -10.42 23.78
CA ASN A 245 10.88 -9.71 22.50
C ASN A 245 12.23 -9.42 21.82
N SER A 246 13.30 -9.14 22.58
CA SER A 246 14.65 -8.97 22.02
C SER A 246 15.18 -10.28 21.44
N ASP A 247 14.98 -11.40 22.10
CA ASP A 247 15.44 -12.72 21.64
C ASP A 247 14.60 -13.23 20.46
N LEU A 248 13.28 -13.06 20.49
CA LEU A 248 12.40 -13.31 19.34
C LEU A 248 12.76 -12.42 18.14
N SER A 249 13.17 -11.16 18.36
CA SER A 249 13.64 -10.29 17.27
C SER A 249 14.94 -10.79 16.64
N LYS A 250 15.85 -11.39 17.43
CA LYS A 250 17.07 -12.03 16.92
C LYS A 250 16.75 -13.31 16.16
N GLU A 251 15.84 -14.15 16.67
CA GLU A 251 15.38 -15.33 15.93
C GLU A 251 14.73 -14.93 14.60
N ILE A 252 13.84 -13.92 14.60
CA ILE A 252 13.24 -13.39 13.36
C ILE A 252 14.31 -12.89 12.39
N MET A 253 15.36 -12.21 12.84
CA MET A 253 16.47 -11.82 11.96
C MET A 253 17.20 -13.03 11.38
N LEU A 254 17.55 -14.03 12.20
CA LEU A 254 18.22 -15.25 11.73
C LEU A 254 17.32 -16.04 10.74
N ARG A 255 16.01 -16.14 10.99
CA ARG A 255 15.06 -16.71 10.04
C ARG A 255 14.95 -15.89 8.75
N GLN A 256 15.03 -14.57 8.83
CA GLN A 256 15.03 -13.70 7.66
C GLN A 256 16.29 -13.89 6.81
N GLU A 257 17.45 -14.12 7.44
CA GLU A 257 18.72 -14.48 6.79
C GLU A 257 18.64 -15.88 6.15
N GLU A 258 18.18 -16.91 6.88
CA GLU A 258 17.90 -18.25 6.34
C GLU A 258 16.97 -18.20 5.12
N ILE A 259 15.89 -17.40 5.18
CA ILE A 259 14.95 -17.21 4.07
C ILE A 259 15.60 -16.52 2.88
N ASN A 260 16.46 -15.51 3.11
CA ASN A 260 17.17 -14.82 2.03
C ASN A 260 18.15 -15.78 1.31
N ASP A 261 18.91 -16.59 2.05
CA ASP A 261 19.85 -17.57 1.50
C ASP A 261 19.12 -18.69 0.73
N LEU A 262 17.98 -19.17 1.25
CA LEU A 262 17.12 -20.12 0.55
C LEU A 262 16.50 -19.51 -0.72
N VAL A 263 16.02 -18.26 -0.66
CA VAL A 263 15.50 -17.54 -1.84
C VAL A 263 16.59 -17.33 -2.90
N GLN A 264 17.81 -16.99 -2.50
CA GLN A 264 18.93 -16.86 -3.43
C GLN A 264 19.31 -18.21 -4.03
N THR A 265 19.41 -19.27 -3.22
CA THR A 265 19.62 -20.64 -3.70
C THR A 265 18.55 -21.05 -4.70
N ILE A 266 17.28 -20.71 -4.47
CA ILE A 266 16.17 -20.96 -5.40
C ILE A 266 16.32 -20.16 -6.70
N ARG A 267 16.76 -18.88 -6.65
CA ARG A 267 17.07 -18.11 -7.86
C ARG A 267 18.19 -18.76 -8.67
N ASP A 268 19.28 -19.15 -8.03
CA ASP A 268 20.43 -19.75 -8.71
C ASP A 268 20.06 -21.11 -9.34
N LYS A 269 19.20 -21.89 -8.68
CA LYS A 269 18.62 -23.12 -9.25
C LYS A 269 17.67 -22.83 -10.41
N ASN A 270 16.83 -21.79 -10.31
CA ASN A 270 15.92 -21.40 -11.39
C ASN A 270 16.68 -20.89 -12.61
N LEU A 271 17.73 -20.07 -12.44
CA LEU A 271 18.61 -19.63 -13.52
C LEU A 271 19.31 -20.82 -14.19
N LEU A 272 19.76 -21.82 -13.42
CA LEU A 272 20.34 -23.05 -13.97
C LEU A 272 19.29 -23.91 -14.71
N MET A 273 18.03 -23.91 -14.27
CA MET A 273 16.92 -24.57 -14.98
C MET A 273 16.50 -23.81 -16.24
N GLU A 274 16.51 -22.48 -16.23
CA GLU A 274 16.31 -21.65 -17.43
C GLU A 274 17.43 -21.85 -18.46
N HIS A 275 18.67 -21.96 -18.00
CA HIS A 275 19.81 -22.31 -18.85
C HIS A 275 19.60 -23.70 -19.48
N ARG A 276 19.32 -24.72 -18.67
CA ARG A 276 19.06 -26.09 -19.14
C ARG A 276 17.85 -26.21 -20.06
N THR A 277 16.79 -25.43 -19.85
CA THR A 277 15.62 -25.42 -20.75
C THR A 277 15.83 -24.57 -22.00
N LYS A 278 16.82 -23.68 -22.04
CA LYS A 278 17.33 -23.10 -23.29
C LYS A 278 18.19 -24.12 -24.02
N GLU A 279 19.19 -24.71 -23.37
CA GLU A 279 20.03 -25.79 -23.93
C GLU A 279 19.19 -26.96 -24.49
N TYR A 280 18.11 -27.36 -23.81
CA TYR A 280 17.22 -28.42 -24.28
C TYR A 280 16.38 -28.00 -25.50
N ARG A 281 15.93 -26.73 -25.59
CA ARG A 281 15.28 -26.19 -26.80
C ARG A 281 16.28 -26.07 -27.95
N ASP A 282 17.44 -25.48 -27.69
CA ASP A 282 18.55 -25.39 -28.64
C ASP A 282 18.99 -26.77 -29.16
N LEU A 283 18.80 -27.86 -28.39
CA LEU A 283 19.03 -29.23 -28.84
C LEU A 283 17.83 -29.81 -29.60
N LEU A 284 16.59 -29.51 -29.20
CA LEU A 284 15.37 -29.93 -29.90
C LEU A 284 15.28 -29.30 -31.29
N ASP A 285 15.55 -27.99 -31.41
CA ASP A 285 15.60 -27.27 -32.69
C ASP A 285 16.66 -27.88 -33.64
N LYS A 286 17.78 -28.37 -33.08
CA LYS A 286 18.82 -29.11 -33.82
C LYS A 286 18.39 -30.53 -34.19
N GLU A 287 17.60 -31.20 -33.34
CA GLU A 287 17.04 -32.52 -33.66
C GLU A 287 15.96 -32.43 -34.75
N GLU A 288 15.10 -31.41 -34.71
CA GLU A 288 14.08 -31.16 -35.74
C GLU A 288 14.71 -30.80 -37.08
N SER A 289 15.66 -29.87 -37.12
CA SER A 289 16.40 -29.55 -38.36
C SER A 289 17.17 -30.75 -38.94
N LEU A 290 17.76 -31.61 -38.10
CA LEU A 290 18.39 -32.86 -38.56
C LEU A 290 17.39 -33.90 -39.06
N LYS A 291 16.19 -34.00 -38.47
CA LYS A 291 15.08 -34.82 -39.02
C LYS A 291 14.64 -34.28 -40.39
N ASP A 292 14.55 -32.97 -40.49
CA ASP A 292 14.16 -32.25 -41.71
C ASP A 292 15.18 -32.42 -42.84
N GLU A 293 16.47 -32.55 -42.54
CA GLU A 293 17.51 -32.91 -43.51
C GLU A 293 17.45 -34.40 -43.89
N TYR A 294 17.27 -35.30 -42.91
CA TYR A 294 17.16 -36.74 -43.14
C TYR A 294 15.98 -37.15 -44.05
N VAL A 295 14.84 -36.46 -43.93
CA VAL A 295 13.66 -36.69 -44.79
C VAL A 295 13.92 -36.27 -46.25
N LYS A 296 14.72 -35.21 -46.47
CA LYS A 296 15.01 -34.68 -47.82
C LYS A 296 15.93 -35.62 -48.61
N GLU A 297 16.92 -36.23 -47.98
CA GLU A 297 17.93 -37.05 -48.68
C GLU A 297 17.38 -38.41 -49.17
N ASN A 298 16.35 -38.95 -48.52
CA ASN A 298 15.91 -40.34 -48.70
C ASN A 298 14.84 -40.57 -49.81
N SER A 299 14.62 -39.64 -50.74
CA SER A 299 13.46 -39.72 -51.67
C SER A 299 13.70 -39.38 -53.15
N MET A 300 14.92 -38.95 -53.51
CA MET A 300 15.28 -38.31 -54.79
C MET A 300 14.88 -39.01 -56.12
N PRO A 301 14.94 -40.34 -56.33
CA PRO A 301 14.88 -40.91 -57.69
C PRO A 301 13.51 -40.87 -58.40
N ASN A 302 12.40 -40.72 -57.68
CA ASN A 302 11.03 -40.81 -58.24
C ASN A 302 10.22 -39.50 -58.12
N GLN A 303 10.81 -38.42 -57.60
CA GLN A 303 10.08 -37.19 -57.29
C GLN A 303 9.96 -36.20 -58.45
N TYR A 304 10.95 -36.13 -59.35
CA TYR A 304 11.04 -35.09 -60.39
C TYR A 304 9.79 -34.92 -61.29
N MET A 305 8.98 -35.96 -61.49
CA MET A 305 7.72 -35.85 -62.25
C MET A 305 6.54 -35.30 -61.41
N LYS A 306 6.58 -35.46 -60.09
CA LYS A 306 5.57 -34.92 -59.15
C LYS A 306 5.95 -33.55 -58.59
N GLU A 307 7.25 -33.21 -58.60
CA GLU A 307 7.74 -31.90 -58.19
C GLU A 307 7.30 -30.78 -59.12
N TYR A 308 7.15 -31.04 -60.42
CA TYR A 308 6.63 -30.03 -61.35
C TYR A 308 5.20 -29.55 -60.98
N ASP A 309 4.30 -30.49 -60.71
CA ASP A 309 2.93 -30.20 -60.26
C ASP A 309 2.93 -29.53 -58.87
N LYS A 310 3.79 -30.01 -57.95
CA LYS A 310 3.97 -29.42 -56.63
C LYS A 310 4.46 -27.97 -56.68
N PHE A 311 5.47 -27.66 -57.49
CA PHE A 311 5.97 -26.29 -57.65
C PHE A 311 4.89 -25.34 -58.19
N SER A 312 3.90 -25.84 -58.94
CA SER A 312 2.73 -25.03 -59.30
C SER A 312 1.83 -24.76 -58.10
N THR A 313 1.52 -25.75 -57.27
CA THR A 313 0.70 -25.55 -56.06
C THR A 313 1.42 -24.74 -54.98
N GLU A 314 2.71 -24.98 -54.77
CA GLU A 314 3.56 -24.25 -53.83
C GLU A 314 3.73 -22.78 -54.25
N LYS A 315 3.80 -22.49 -55.55
CA LYS A 315 3.76 -21.11 -56.06
C LYS A 315 2.42 -20.43 -55.76
N ASP A 316 1.29 -21.13 -55.94
CA ASP A 316 -0.02 -20.58 -55.62
C ASP A 316 -0.23 -20.41 -54.10
N ASP A 317 0.32 -21.30 -53.28
CA ASP A 317 0.28 -21.20 -51.81
C ASP A 317 1.23 -20.13 -51.27
N VAL A 318 2.43 -19.96 -51.84
CA VAL A 318 3.30 -18.81 -51.58
C VAL A 318 2.64 -17.50 -52.04
N SER A 319 1.89 -17.50 -53.14
CA SER A 319 1.12 -16.32 -53.56
C SER A 319 -0.02 -15.99 -52.60
N LYS A 320 -0.69 -17.00 -52.01
CA LYS A 320 -1.67 -16.81 -50.92
C LYS A 320 -1.00 -16.30 -49.65
N GLN A 321 0.15 -16.85 -49.27
CA GLN A 321 0.93 -16.39 -48.12
C GLN A 321 1.43 -14.95 -48.31
N MET A 322 1.88 -14.56 -49.51
CA MET A 322 2.17 -13.16 -49.84
C MET A 322 0.94 -12.27 -49.65
N GLN A 323 -0.22 -12.62 -50.22
CA GLN A 323 -1.47 -11.86 -50.02
C GLN A 323 -1.93 -11.82 -48.55
N GLN A 324 -1.57 -12.83 -47.75
CA GLN A 324 -1.89 -12.92 -46.33
C GLN A 324 -0.94 -12.04 -45.49
N ILE A 325 0.34 -11.97 -45.86
CA ILE A 325 1.33 -11.04 -45.30
C ILE A 325 1.04 -9.60 -45.74
N GLU A 326 0.64 -9.36 -46.99
CA GLU A 326 0.17 -8.04 -47.46
C GLU A 326 -1.04 -7.57 -46.66
N LYS A 327 -2.02 -8.44 -46.40
CA LYS A 327 -3.16 -8.14 -45.51
C LYS A 327 -2.74 -7.91 -44.06
N GLN A 328 -1.75 -8.63 -43.54
CA GLN A 328 -1.19 -8.36 -42.21
C GLN A 328 -0.46 -7.00 -42.18
N ILE A 329 0.21 -6.60 -43.26
CA ILE A 329 0.83 -5.27 -43.39
C ILE A 329 -0.24 -4.17 -43.51
N GLU A 330 -1.35 -4.41 -44.22
CA GLU A 330 -2.50 -3.49 -44.24
C GLU A 330 -3.18 -3.39 -42.86
N GLN A 331 -3.32 -4.51 -42.15
CA GLN A 331 -3.88 -4.54 -40.78
C GLN A 331 -2.98 -3.80 -39.78
N ILE A 332 -1.69 -4.13 -39.73
CA ILE A 332 -0.70 -3.42 -38.90
C ILE A 332 -0.62 -1.94 -39.30
N GLY A 333 -0.73 -1.61 -40.59
CA GLY A 333 -0.79 -0.23 -41.07
C GLY A 333 -2.04 0.53 -40.60
N ALA A 334 -3.21 -0.14 -40.55
CA ALA A 334 -4.44 0.42 -40.02
C ALA A 334 -4.38 0.58 -38.49
N GLU A 335 -3.88 -0.42 -37.76
CA GLU A 335 -3.65 -0.37 -36.31
C GLU A 335 -2.66 0.75 -35.95
N LEU A 336 -1.58 0.92 -36.72
CA LEU A 336 -0.59 1.98 -36.51
C LEU A 336 -1.20 3.37 -36.81
N ALA A 337 -2.00 3.51 -37.86
CA ALA A 337 -2.74 4.76 -38.13
C ALA A 337 -3.82 5.06 -37.07
N GLU A 338 -4.42 4.05 -36.45
CA GLU A 338 -5.32 4.21 -35.30
C GLU A 338 -4.55 4.60 -34.03
N CYS A 339 -3.38 3.99 -33.79
CA CYS A 339 -2.46 4.40 -32.72
C CYS A 339 -1.95 5.84 -32.90
N GLU A 340 -1.69 6.29 -34.12
CA GLU A 340 -1.33 7.69 -34.40
C GLU A 340 -2.49 8.65 -34.13
N LYS A 341 -3.73 8.29 -34.48
CA LYS A 341 -4.93 9.08 -34.09
C LYS A 341 -5.09 9.16 -32.57
N LEU A 342 -5.04 8.01 -31.89
CA LEU A 342 -5.13 7.94 -30.43
C LEU A 342 -3.98 8.69 -29.75
N ARG A 343 -2.77 8.68 -30.33
CA ARG A 343 -1.66 9.51 -29.86
C ARG A 343 -1.98 10.99 -30.02
N ASN A 344 -2.40 11.43 -31.20
CA ASN A 344 -2.70 12.84 -31.47
C ASN A 344 -3.83 13.35 -30.57
N GLU A 345 -4.91 12.58 -30.41
CA GLU A 345 -5.97 12.89 -29.44
C GLU A 345 -5.45 13.03 -27.99
N ASN A 346 -4.49 12.21 -27.58
CA ASN A 346 -3.87 12.31 -26.26
C ASN A 346 -2.90 13.50 -26.16
N GLU A 347 -2.23 13.88 -27.25
CA GLU A 347 -1.40 15.09 -27.38
C GLU A 347 -2.28 16.35 -27.26
N ASP A 348 -3.46 16.35 -27.88
CA ASP A 348 -4.48 17.41 -27.79
C ASP A 348 -5.10 17.51 -26.39
N LYS A 349 -5.59 16.40 -25.82
CA LYS A 349 -6.14 16.35 -24.44
C LYS A 349 -5.10 16.81 -23.41
N LYS A 350 -3.82 16.48 -23.63
CA LYS A 350 -2.68 16.95 -22.82
C LYS A 350 -2.43 18.46 -22.97
N SER A 351 -2.68 19.04 -24.15
CA SER A 351 -2.67 20.49 -24.37
C SER A 351 -3.82 21.17 -23.61
N GLU A 352 -5.06 20.68 -23.77
CA GLU A 352 -6.24 21.18 -23.05
C GLU A 352 -6.06 21.14 -21.52
N LEU A 353 -5.49 20.05 -20.99
CA LEU A 353 -5.19 19.92 -19.56
C LEU A 353 -4.09 20.88 -19.09
N MET A 354 -3.05 21.15 -19.90
CA MET A 354 -2.08 22.20 -19.56
C MET A 354 -2.72 23.59 -19.55
N ASP A 355 -3.66 23.84 -20.46
CA ASP A 355 -4.42 25.08 -20.54
C ASP A 355 -5.40 25.26 -19.35
N GLN A 356 -6.00 24.17 -18.87
CA GLN A 356 -6.80 24.14 -17.65
C GLN A 356 -5.93 24.38 -16.40
N VAL A 357 -4.79 23.69 -16.27
CA VAL A 357 -3.84 23.89 -15.16
C VAL A 357 -3.25 25.32 -15.18
N SER A 358 -3.08 25.92 -16.35
CA SER A 358 -2.71 27.34 -16.49
C SER A 358 -3.79 28.27 -15.91
N LYS A 359 -5.06 28.06 -16.29
CA LYS A 359 -6.21 28.82 -15.79
C LYS A 359 -6.40 28.65 -14.28
N GLU A 360 -6.27 27.43 -13.75
CA GLU A 360 -6.35 27.17 -12.31
C GLU A 360 -5.21 27.81 -11.52
N LYS A 361 -3.97 27.81 -12.04
CA LYS A 361 -2.83 28.51 -11.41
C LYS A 361 -3.07 30.01 -11.35
N ASN A 362 -3.58 30.62 -12.42
CA ASN A 362 -3.88 32.05 -12.44
C ASN A 362 -4.99 32.39 -11.43
N ALA A 363 -6.08 31.62 -11.39
CA ALA A 363 -7.16 31.79 -10.42
C ALA A 363 -6.70 31.54 -8.96
N SER A 364 -5.72 30.66 -8.74
CA SER A 364 -5.09 30.47 -7.43
C SER A 364 -4.23 31.67 -7.03
N PHE A 365 -3.46 32.23 -7.96
CA PHE A 365 -2.63 33.42 -7.73
C PHE A 365 -3.48 34.68 -7.47
N GLU A 366 -4.60 34.83 -8.16
CA GLU A 366 -5.58 35.89 -7.88
C GLU A 366 -6.15 35.78 -6.47
N LYS A 367 -6.56 34.57 -6.05
CA LYS A 367 -7.06 34.32 -4.68
C LYS A 367 -5.98 34.47 -3.61
N GLU A 368 -4.73 34.12 -3.91
CA GLU A 368 -3.59 34.35 -3.02
C GLU A 368 -3.32 35.85 -2.85
N LYS A 369 -3.44 36.64 -3.93
CA LYS A 369 -3.38 38.09 -3.86
C LYS A 369 -4.55 38.69 -3.05
N GLU A 370 -5.78 38.25 -3.30
CA GLU A 370 -6.96 38.65 -2.51
C GLU A 370 -6.78 38.33 -1.02
N PHE A 371 -6.29 37.14 -0.69
CA PHE A 371 -6.00 36.73 0.69
C PHE A 371 -4.91 37.60 1.34
N ASN A 372 -3.85 37.94 0.61
CA ASN A 372 -2.80 38.83 1.09
C ASN A 372 -3.31 40.27 1.31
N ASP A 373 -4.16 40.80 0.43
CA ASP A 373 -4.73 42.13 0.57
C ASP A 373 -5.81 42.18 1.69
N LEU A 374 -6.59 41.11 1.87
CA LEU A 374 -7.51 40.96 3.00
C LEU A 374 -6.76 40.80 4.34
N SER A 375 -5.61 40.13 4.34
CA SER A 375 -4.76 40.00 5.53
C SER A 375 -4.19 41.36 5.97
N LYS A 376 -3.73 42.19 5.03
CA LYS A 376 -3.32 43.58 5.33
C LYS A 376 -4.48 44.43 5.87
N GLN A 377 -5.70 44.24 5.35
CA GLN A 377 -6.88 44.91 5.89
C GLN A 377 -7.18 44.46 7.32
N PHE A 378 -7.07 43.15 7.62
CA PHE A 378 -7.24 42.63 8.97
C PHE A 378 -6.16 43.14 9.94
N GLU A 379 -4.90 43.23 9.52
CA GLU A 379 -3.83 43.85 10.31
C GLU A 379 -4.12 45.33 10.58
N LEU A 380 -4.59 46.09 9.58
CA LEU A 380 -4.98 47.49 9.73
C LEU A 380 -6.17 47.68 10.68
N GLU A 381 -7.20 46.82 10.62
CA GLU A 381 -8.32 46.87 11.57
C GLU A 381 -7.88 46.50 13.00
N LYS A 382 -6.92 45.57 13.13
CA LYS A 382 -6.32 45.22 14.44
C LYS A 382 -5.49 46.37 15.02
N GLU A 383 -4.76 47.12 14.19
CA GLU A 383 -4.09 48.35 14.61
C GLU A 383 -5.10 49.42 15.06
N LYS A 384 -6.21 49.60 14.32
CA LYS A 384 -7.30 50.49 14.74
C LYS A 384 -7.94 50.04 16.05
N GLU A 385 -8.14 48.74 16.28
CA GLU A 385 -8.66 48.22 17.55
C GLU A 385 -7.71 48.56 18.71
N VAL A 386 -6.39 48.40 18.53
CA VAL A 386 -5.39 48.80 19.53
C VAL A 386 -5.43 50.30 19.81
N VAL A 387 -5.61 51.16 18.80
CA VAL A 387 -5.80 52.61 18.98
C VAL A 387 -7.11 52.90 19.74
N LEU A 388 -8.22 52.26 19.38
CA LEU A 388 -9.51 52.44 20.07
C LEU A 388 -9.47 51.94 21.53
N LEU A 389 -8.68 50.91 21.83
CA LEU A 389 -8.42 50.44 23.20
C LEU A 389 -7.55 51.43 24.00
N SER A 390 -6.56 52.06 23.35
CA SER A 390 -5.78 53.17 23.91
C SER A 390 -6.69 54.38 24.23
N ASP A 391 -7.50 54.80 23.28
CA ASP A 391 -8.42 55.94 23.44
C ASP A 391 -9.48 55.64 24.52
N LYS A 392 -10.00 54.42 24.56
CA LYS A 392 -10.87 53.96 25.65
C LYS A 392 -10.17 54.03 27.01
N ALA A 393 -8.91 53.60 27.12
CA ALA A 393 -8.16 53.69 28.37
C ALA A 393 -7.91 55.15 28.80
N ALA A 394 -7.61 56.04 27.85
CA ALA A 394 -7.49 57.47 28.09
C ALA A 394 -8.82 58.12 28.54
N LEU A 395 -9.94 57.73 27.93
CA LEU A 395 -11.29 58.16 28.33
C LEU A 395 -11.72 57.59 29.69
N GLU A 396 -11.33 56.36 30.02
CA GLU A 396 -11.55 55.82 31.37
C GLU A 396 -10.71 56.54 32.43
N LEU A 397 -9.49 56.97 32.10
CA LEU A 397 -8.65 57.78 32.99
C LEU A 397 -9.23 59.20 33.17
N SER A 398 -9.69 59.85 32.10
CA SER A 398 -10.33 61.17 32.20
C SER A 398 -11.67 61.10 32.96
N LEU A 399 -12.45 60.04 32.77
CA LEU A 399 -13.67 59.79 33.55
C LEU A 399 -13.36 59.51 35.04
N LYS A 400 -12.29 58.77 35.35
CA LYS A 400 -11.81 58.59 36.75
C LYS A 400 -11.38 59.92 37.37
N HIS A 401 -10.71 60.81 36.62
CA HIS A 401 -10.35 62.16 37.06
C HIS A 401 -11.59 63.01 37.32
N ILE A 402 -12.54 63.09 36.38
CA ILE A 402 -13.80 63.85 36.52
C ILE A 402 -14.64 63.33 37.70
N LEU A 403 -14.64 62.02 37.98
CA LEU A 403 -15.30 61.46 39.18
C LEU A 403 -14.57 61.81 40.48
N ALA A 404 -13.24 61.91 40.47
CA ALA A 404 -12.47 62.38 41.63
C ALA A 404 -12.73 63.88 41.88
N ASP A 405 -12.73 64.71 40.84
CA ASP A 405 -13.01 66.15 40.94
C ASP A 405 -14.45 66.39 41.42
N LYS A 406 -15.43 65.67 40.86
CA LYS A 406 -16.83 65.68 41.33
C LYS A 406 -16.94 65.30 42.81
N LYS A 407 -16.09 64.40 43.31
CA LYS A 407 -16.05 64.05 44.74
C LYS A 407 -15.44 65.17 45.57
N LEU A 408 -14.34 65.79 45.11
CA LEU A 408 -13.73 66.95 45.79
C LEU A 408 -14.71 68.14 45.87
N GLU A 409 -15.44 68.42 44.78
CA GLU A 409 -16.50 69.44 44.77
C GLU A 409 -17.69 69.06 45.65
N TYR A 410 -18.07 67.79 45.73
CA TYR A 410 -19.09 67.34 46.67
C TYR A 410 -18.63 67.49 48.13
N ASP A 411 -17.39 67.13 48.45
CA ASP A 411 -16.80 67.33 49.78
C ASP A 411 -16.63 68.83 50.12
N SER A 412 -16.39 69.68 49.12
CA SER A 412 -16.39 71.15 49.23
C SER A 412 -17.80 71.69 49.54
N LEU A 413 -18.80 71.32 48.75
CA LEU A 413 -20.21 71.66 48.99
C LEU A 413 -20.69 71.18 50.37
N MET A 414 -20.26 70.00 50.82
CA MET A 414 -20.57 69.48 52.17
C MET A 414 -19.85 70.22 53.30
N ARG A 415 -18.75 70.95 53.04
CA ARG A 415 -18.15 71.91 54.00
C ARG A 415 -18.96 73.20 54.03
N ILE A 416 -19.23 73.80 52.86
CA ILE A 416 -20.01 75.03 52.70
C ILE A 416 -21.42 74.88 53.31
N GLN A 417 -22.07 73.73 53.11
CA GLN A 417 -23.37 73.42 53.72
C GLN A 417 -23.29 73.36 55.26
N LYS A 418 -22.21 72.79 55.83
CA LYS A 418 -21.97 72.76 57.28
C LYS A 418 -21.65 74.15 57.85
N GLU A 419 -21.03 75.02 57.08
CA GLU A 419 -20.76 76.42 57.45
C GLU A 419 -22.06 77.23 57.42
N LYS A 420 -22.84 77.15 56.34
CA LYS A 420 -24.22 77.68 56.26
C LYS A 420 -25.12 77.17 57.40
N GLU A 421 -24.96 75.92 57.83
CA GLU A 421 -25.67 75.39 59.00
C GLU A 421 -25.19 75.95 60.34
N ARG A 422 -23.91 76.32 60.48
CA ARG A 422 -23.42 77.07 61.65
C ARG A 422 -23.95 78.49 61.63
N ASP A 423 -23.90 79.15 60.48
CA ASP A 423 -24.31 80.55 60.33
C ASP A 423 -25.81 80.75 60.49
N THR A 424 -26.64 79.83 59.99
CA THR A 424 -28.09 79.84 60.27
C THR A 424 -28.43 79.51 61.73
N LYS A 425 -27.61 78.73 62.44
CA LYS A 425 -27.72 78.54 63.90
C LYS A 425 -27.27 79.79 64.68
N ASN A 426 -26.28 80.53 64.18
CA ASN A 426 -25.84 81.82 64.73
C ASN A 426 -26.87 82.92 64.48
N LEU A 427 -27.45 82.99 63.26
CA LEU A 427 -28.56 83.88 62.92
C LEU A 427 -29.74 83.68 63.87
N LYS A 428 -30.17 82.44 64.10
CA LYS A 428 -31.26 82.12 65.04
C LYS A 428 -30.97 82.50 66.49
N LYS A 429 -29.71 82.50 66.93
CA LYS A 429 -29.31 83.04 68.23
C LYS A 429 -29.45 84.57 68.28
N LEU A 430 -29.02 85.25 67.20
CA LEU A 430 -29.16 86.71 67.07
C LEU A 430 -30.63 87.13 66.96
N GLU A 431 -31.48 86.38 66.25
CA GLU A 431 -32.94 86.58 66.18
C GLU A 431 -33.60 86.43 67.57
N LEU A 432 -33.18 85.43 68.37
CA LEU A 432 -33.64 85.24 69.74
C LEU A 432 -33.18 86.38 70.67
N GLN A 433 -31.95 86.86 70.53
CA GLN A 433 -31.43 88.01 71.27
C GLN A 433 -32.15 89.31 70.87
N LEU A 434 -32.41 89.52 69.58
CA LEU A 434 -33.20 90.63 69.06
C LEU A 434 -34.62 90.60 69.65
N LYS A 435 -35.25 89.42 69.69
CA LYS A 435 -36.59 89.25 70.26
C LYS A 435 -36.62 89.54 71.77
N ALA A 436 -35.64 89.08 72.54
CA ALA A 436 -35.49 89.46 73.95
C ALA A 436 -35.25 90.98 74.13
N GLY A 437 -34.58 91.63 73.16
CA GLY A 437 -34.48 93.10 73.07
C GLY A 437 -35.83 93.78 72.82
N MET A 438 -36.66 93.22 71.95
CA MET A 438 -38.03 93.72 71.70
C MET A 438 -38.94 93.51 72.91
N ASP A 439 -38.87 92.36 73.59
CA ASP A 439 -39.68 92.03 74.77
C ASP A 439 -39.28 92.88 76.01
N SER A 440 -38.00 93.24 76.14
CA SER A 440 -37.55 94.20 77.16
C SER A 440 -37.96 95.64 76.82
N LEU A 441 -37.92 96.05 75.55
CA LEU A 441 -38.46 97.34 75.10
C LEU A 441 -39.99 97.44 75.28
N MET A 442 -40.72 96.33 75.10
CA MET A 442 -42.15 96.22 75.43
C MET A 442 -42.43 96.44 76.92
N ASN A 443 -41.60 95.86 77.80
CA ASN A 443 -41.70 96.09 79.24
C ASN A 443 -41.42 97.55 79.64
N ILE A 444 -40.45 98.21 79.00
CA ILE A 444 -40.17 99.65 79.23
C ILE A 444 -41.38 100.52 78.83
N ARG A 445 -42.07 100.19 77.73
CA ARG A 445 -43.31 100.88 77.33
C ARG A 445 -44.45 100.71 78.35
N LEU A 446 -44.64 99.49 78.87
CA LEU A 446 -45.63 99.22 79.93
C LEU A 446 -45.32 99.93 81.26
N GLN A 447 -44.04 100.18 81.57
CA GLN A 447 -43.64 101.01 82.72
C GLN A 447 -43.95 102.49 82.48
N HIS A 448 -43.72 103.00 81.26
CA HIS A 448 -44.05 104.38 80.88
C HIS A 448 -45.56 104.67 80.97
N GLU A 449 -46.43 103.76 80.52
CA GLU A 449 -47.89 103.91 80.67
C GLU A 449 -48.33 103.99 82.13
N LYS A 450 -47.74 103.19 83.03
CA LYS A 450 -48.05 103.23 84.47
C LYS A 450 -47.68 104.56 85.13
N ILE A 451 -46.58 105.18 84.70
CA ILE A 451 -46.15 106.50 85.18
C ILE A 451 -47.11 107.60 84.68
N MET A 452 -47.59 107.51 83.43
CA MET A 452 -48.58 108.44 82.89
C MET A 452 -49.93 108.34 83.61
N GLY A 453 -50.39 107.13 83.96
CA GLY A 453 -51.65 106.92 84.66
C GLY A 453 -51.72 107.51 86.08
N GLN A 454 -50.58 107.67 86.76
CA GLN A 454 -50.51 108.21 88.12
C GLN A 454 -50.61 109.75 88.21
N LYS A 455 -50.71 110.46 87.08
CA LYS A 455 -50.75 111.93 87.02
C LYS A 455 -52.17 112.52 86.93
N ALA A 456 -53.22 111.70 87.09
CA ALA A 456 -54.56 112.01 86.60
C ALA A 456 -55.68 112.23 87.66
N MET A 457 -55.41 112.18 88.98
CA MET A 457 -56.43 112.51 89.99
C MET A 457 -55.89 113.28 91.21
N GLN A 458 -56.37 114.53 91.36
CA GLN A 458 -56.31 115.35 92.57
C GLN A 458 -57.41 116.43 92.50
N PRO A 459 -58.34 116.51 93.47
CA PRO A 459 -59.29 117.64 93.60
C PRO A 459 -59.06 118.47 94.88
N SER A 460 -59.51 119.74 94.92
CA SER A 460 -59.29 120.66 96.06
C SER A 460 -60.44 121.69 96.27
N ASN A 461 -61.13 121.56 97.41
CA ASN A 461 -61.75 122.55 98.32
C ASN A 461 -62.89 123.56 97.95
N ASP A 462 -63.67 123.83 99.02
CA ASP A 462 -64.48 125.01 99.45
C ASP A 462 -65.86 125.37 98.84
N GLY A 463 -66.84 125.91 99.61
CA GLY A 463 -66.91 126.05 101.08
C GLY A 463 -68.07 126.87 101.71
N SER A 464 -68.61 126.40 102.86
CA SER A 464 -69.28 127.10 104.00
C SER A 464 -70.59 127.96 103.87
N LEU A 465 -71.55 127.83 104.83
CA LEU A 465 -71.81 128.84 105.90
C LEU A 465 -73.02 128.59 106.88
N LEU A 466 -72.70 128.68 108.19
CA LEU A 466 -73.41 129.28 109.35
C LEU A 466 -74.81 128.85 109.91
N GLU A 467 -74.88 128.84 111.26
CA GLU A 467 -76.10 128.85 112.09
C GLU A 467 -76.53 130.27 112.52
N LYS A 468 -77.83 130.61 112.43
CA LYS A 468 -78.55 131.39 113.49
C LYS A 468 -80.07 131.46 113.28
N ARG A 469 -80.88 130.77 114.11
CA ARG A 469 -82.29 131.15 114.34
C ARG A 469 -82.87 130.60 115.66
N LYS A 470 -82.62 131.32 116.76
CA LYS A 470 -83.47 131.31 117.96
C LYS A 470 -83.83 132.75 118.28
N GLU A 471 -85.13 133.07 118.24
CA GLU A 471 -85.83 134.14 118.99
C GLU A 471 -87.19 134.43 118.34
N LEU A 472 -88.27 134.02 119.01
CA LEU A 472 -89.39 134.88 119.45
C LEU A 472 -90.46 134.04 120.17
N MET A 473 -91.44 134.72 120.79
CA MET A 473 -92.65 134.18 121.43
C MET A 473 -92.48 133.45 122.79
N ARG A 474 -91.72 134.09 123.67
CA ARG A 474 -92.37 134.73 124.85
C ARG A 474 -92.56 136.21 124.46
N GLU A 475 -93.55 136.97 124.92
CA GLU A 475 -94.54 136.82 126.01
C GLU A 475 -95.80 137.62 125.63
N VAL A 476 -96.95 137.35 126.26
CA VAL A 476 -98.00 138.35 126.59
C VAL A 476 -99.07 137.71 127.50
N ASP A 477 -99.50 138.45 128.52
CA ASP A 477 -100.69 138.29 129.39
C ASP A 477 -101.08 136.86 129.84
N ALA A 478 -100.83 136.42 131.07
CA ALA A 478 -100.45 137.12 132.31
C ALA A 478 -101.49 138.11 132.90
N LEU A 479 -102.72 138.18 132.38
CA LEU A 479 -103.80 138.99 132.99
C LEU A 479 -105.21 138.35 132.91
N LYS A 480 -105.58 137.62 133.97
CA LYS A 480 -106.79 137.88 134.79
C LYS A 480 -106.98 136.85 135.90
N ARG A 481 -107.03 137.32 137.16
CA ARG A 481 -107.58 136.61 138.32
C ARG A 481 -108.83 137.37 138.75
N GLU A 482 -110.01 136.78 138.54
CA GLU A 482 -111.36 137.19 138.99
C GLU A 482 -112.33 136.28 138.22
N LEU A 483 -113.25 135.48 138.78
CA LEU A 483 -113.61 135.19 140.17
C LEU A 483 -114.02 136.37 141.07
N THR A 484 -115.00 137.15 140.61
CA THR A 484 -116.17 137.59 141.43
C THR A 484 -117.28 138.18 140.54
N LYS A 485 -118.02 137.29 139.84
CA LYS A 485 -119.38 137.58 139.36
C LYS A 485 -120.37 136.47 139.69
N GLU A 486 -120.26 135.97 140.92
CA GLU A 486 -121.45 135.69 141.72
C GLU A 486 -121.51 136.79 142.79
N HIS A 487 -122.67 137.31 143.19
CA HIS A 487 -124.03 136.80 142.93
C HIS A 487 -124.80 137.55 141.83
N ALA A 488 -125.36 136.81 140.86
CA ALA A 488 -126.72 136.98 140.32
C ALA A 488 -127.06 135.86 139.30
N ASP A 489 -127.90 134.92 139.73
CA ASP A 489 -128.97 134.27 138.94
C ASP A 489 -128.64 133.29 137.79
N THR A 490 -127.92 132.21 138.14
CA THR A 490 -128.23 130.76 137.94
C THR A 490 -129.12 130.20 136.81
N ASN A 491 -129.98 130.94 136.10
CA ASN A 491 -131.02 130.35 135.24
C ASN A 491 -130.60 129.96 133.81
N ILE A 492 -129.46 130.43 133.29
CA ILE A 492 -129.12 130.29 131.85
C ILE A 492 -128.38 128.97 131.53
N GLN A 493 -127.81 128.26 132.50
CA GLN A 493 -126.85 127.18 132.19
C GLN A 493 -127.45 125.85 131.73
N LYS A 494 -128.68 125.48 132.10
CA LYS A 494 -129.27 124.16 131.74
C LYS A 494 -129.31 123.92 130.22
N VAL A 495 -129.76 124.92 129.45
CA VAL A 495 -130.00 124.83 128.00
C VAL A 495 -128.71 124.58 127.18
N LYS A 496 -127.52 124.79 127.76
CA LYS A 496 -126.24 124.59 127.04
C LYS A 496 -125.66 123.18 127.16
N VAL A 497 -126.21 122.32 128.00
CA VAL A 497 -125.70 120.95 128.20
C VAL A 497 -126.29 119.98 127.16
N GLU A 498 -127.58 120.08 126.86
CA GLU A 498 -128.28 119.17 125.94
C GLU A 498 -127.66 119.23 124.52
N ASN A 499 -127.44 120.45 123.99
CA ASN A 499 -126.82 120.68 122.68
C ASN A 499 -125.36 120.18 122.54
N ARG A 500 -124.70 119.69 123.60
CA ARG A 500 -123.35 119.11 123.53
C ARG A 500 -123.35 117.62 123.19
N ILE A 501 -124.42 116.90 123.53
CA ILE A 501 -124.48 115.43 123.43
C ILE A 501 -124.68 114.99 121.98
N GLU A 502 -125.61 115.62 121.23
CA GLU A 502 -125.86 115.32 119.80
C GLU A 502 -124.62 115.47 118.87
N VAL A 503 -123.60 116.21 119.32
CA VAL A 503 -122.36 116.42 118.54
C VAL A 503 -121.37 115.28 118.78
N GLU A 504 -121.37 114.68 119.98
CA GLU A 504 -120.46 113.60 120.35
C GLU A 504 -120.86 112.27 119.67
N GLU A 505 -122.16 111.94 119.65
CA GLU A 505 -122.68 110.73 118.99
C GLU A 505 -122.36 110.70 117.48
N ARG A 506 -122.38 111.88 116.83
CA ARG A 506 -122.07 112.02 115.39
C ARG A 506 -120.61 111.70 115.07
N LEU A 507 -119.68 112.18 115.90
CA LEU A 507 -118.25 111.93 115.75
C LEU A 507 -117.88 110.46 116.02
N LEU A 508 -118.65 109.75 116.86
CA LEU A 508 -118.49 108.31 117.08
C LEU A 508 -118.89 107.48 115.86
N CYS A 509 -119.91 107.91 115.10
CA CYS A 509 -120.28 107.28 113.84
C CYS A 509 -119.15 107.42 112.80
N GLU A 510 -118.66 108.64 112.56
CA GLU A 510 -117.54 108.91 111.65
C GLU A 510 -116.28 108.10 112.01
N GLN A 511 -115.97 107.97 113.32
CA GLN A 511 -114.84 107.14 113.76
C GLN A 511 -115.04 105.64 113.46
N SER A 512 -116.28 105.16 113.40
CA SER A 512 -116.56 103.76 113.04
C SER A 512 -116.34 103.48 111.55
N ASP A 513 -116.72 104.42 110.67
CA ASP A 513 -116.53 104.31 109.22
C ASP A 513 -115.04 104.26 108.84
N TRP A 514 -114.23 105.17 109.40
CA TRP A 514 -112.77 105.19 109.17
C TRP A 514 -112.08 103.88 109.61
N ARG A 515 -112.61 103.16 110.60
CA ARG A 515 -112.08 101.85 111.00
C ARG A 515 -112.41 100.76 109.98
N ILE A 516 -113.58 100.82 109.34
CA ILE A 516 -113.99 99.88 108.29
C ILE A 516 -113.09 100.08 107.06
N GLU A 517 -112.89 101.32 106.61
CA GLU A 517 -112.04 101.62 105.46
C GLU A 517 -110.57 101.21 105.71
N ALA A 518 -110.03 101.44 106.91
CA ALA A 518 -108.68 100.98 107.27
C ALA A 518 -108.52 99.46 107.18
N VAL A 519 -109.55 98.68 107.55
CA VAL A 519 -109.56 97.21 107.41
C VAL A 519 -109.65 96.80 105.93
N GLU A 520 -110.46 97.48 105.11
CA GLU A 520 -110.56 97.18 103.68
C GLU A 520 -109.26 97.49 102.92
N VAL A 521 -108.61 98.63 103.21
CA VAL A 521 -107.29 98.97 102.67
C VAL A 521 -106.23 97.94 103.08
N THR A 522 -106.26 97.48 104.33
CA THR A 522 -105.35 96.42 104.81
C THR A 522 -105.58 95.09 104.07
N ARG A 523 -106.85 94.71 103.83
CA ARG A 523 -107.22 93.53 103.03
C ARG A 523 -106.73 93.64 101.58
N LEU A 524 -106.89 94.81 100.95
CA LEU A 524 -106.42 95.06 99.58
C LEU A 524 -104.88 95.02 99.48
N ALA A 525 -104.17 95.55 100.49
CA ALA A 525 -102.72 95.48 100.55
C ALA A 525 -102.21 94.02 100.65
N ALA A 526 -102.88 93.18 101.45
CA ALA A 526 -102.57 91.75 101.54
C ALA A 526 -102.77 91.03 100.18
N ILE A 527 -103.93 91.22 99.52
CA ILE A 527 -104.21 90.64 98.19
C ILE A 527 -103.16 91.08 97.16
N LYS A 528 -102.67 92.32 97.21
CA LYS A 528 -101.61 92.80 96.30
C LYS A 528 -100.21 92.29 96.65
N ALA A 529 -99.95 91.93 97.91
CA ALA A 529 -98.75 91.18 98.28
C ALA A 529 -98.81 89.74 97.74
N ASP A 530 -99.94 89.05 97.90
CA ASP A 530 -100.14 87.69 97.40
C ASP A 530 -100.06 87.62 95.87
N GLU A 531 -100.69 88.55 95.14
CA GLU A 531 -100.56 88.67 93.68
C GLU A 531 -99.09 88.85 93.26
N LYS A 532 -98.33 89.67 93.98
CA LYS A 532 -96.92 89.95 93.68
C LYS A 532 -96.08 88.69 93.92
N GLU A 533 -96.30 87.97 95.01
CA GLU A 533 -95.54 86.76 95.30
C GLU A 533 -95.95 85.57 94.40
N GLN A 534 -97.22 85.48 93.98
CA GLN A 534 -97.63 84.54 92.94
C GLN A 534 -96.93 84.86 91.61
N LYS A 535 -96.98 86.11 91.13
CA LYS A 535 -96.32 86.54 89.90
C LYS A 535 -94.79 86.35 89.96
N ALA A 536 -94.16 86.57 91.12
CA ALA A 536 -92.75 86.27 91.32
C ALA A 536 -92.46 84.76 91.25
N ARG A 537 -93.29 83.91 91.87
CA ARG A 537 -93.17 82.44 91.79
C ARG A 537 -93.40 81.91 90.37
N GLU A 538 -94.31 82.53 89.61
CA GLU A 538 -94.55 82.21 88.20
C GLU A 538 -93.37 82.65 87.31
N PHE A 539 -92.84 83.86 87.52
CA PHE A 539 -91.62 84.33 86.86
C PHE A 539 -90.43 83.39 87.12
N MET A 540 -90.16 83.01 88.38
CA MET A 540 -89.09 82.07 88.72
C MET A 540 -89.29 80.68 88.08
N LYS A 541 -90.54 80.20 87.97
CA LYS A 541 -90.87 78.97 87.23
C LYS A 541 -90.66 79.11 85.72
N ALA A 542 -90.92 80.27 85.14
CA ALA A 542 -90.66 80.55 83.72
C ALA A 542 -89.15 80.68 83.45
N GLU A 543 -88.42 81.41 84.29
CA GLU A 543 -86.97 81.63 84.17
C GLU A 543 -86.19 80.32 84.33
N THR A 544 -86.57 79.46 85.29
CA THR A 544 -85.95 78.13 85.45
C THR A 544 -86.28 77.16 84.31
N ARG A 545 -87.46 77.27 83.68
CA ARG A 545 -87.77 76.56 82.43
C ARG A 545 -86.96 77.07 81.25
N TYR A 546 -86.80 78.39 81.12
CA TYR A 546 -86.00 79.02 80.08
C TYR A 546 -84.51 78.64 80.19
N LYS A 547 -83.93 78.69 81.41
CA LYS A 547 -82.54 78.26 81.66
C LYS A 547 -82.31 76.81 81.24
N LYS A 548 -83.21 75.89 81.62
CA LYS A 548 -83.16 74.48 81.17
C LYS A 548 -83.28 74.34 79.65
N ALA A 549 -84.20 75.06 79.01
CA ALA A 549 -84.34 75.02 77.55
C ALA A 549 -83.09 75.56 76.82
N MET A 550 -82.40 76.57 77.38
CA MET A 550 -81.12 77.07 76.87
C MET A 550 -79.96 76.10 77.10
N GLU A 551 -79.95 75.39 78.24
CA GLU A 551 -78.98 74.31 78.53
C GLU A 551 -79.18 73.13 77.56
N ASP A 552 -80.42 72.66 77.39
CA ASP A 552 -80.79 71.62 76.42
C ASP A 552 -80.43 72.02 74.98
N LEU A 553 -80.76 73.26 74.58
CA LEU A 553 -80.42 73.79 73.25
C LEU A 553 -78.91 73.78 73.03
N LYS A 554 -78.12 74.26 73.99
CA LYS A 554 -76.65 74.24 73.92
C LYS A 554 -76.08 72.82 73.86
N VAL A 555 -76.69 71.85 74.54
CA VAL A 555 -76.32 70.43 74.43
C VAL A 555 -76.64 69.88 73.04
N LYS A 556 -77.77 70.27 72.42
CA LYS A 556 -78.09 69.89 71.03
C LYS A 556 -77.19 70.56 70.01
N GLU A 557 -76.83 71.83 70.19
CA GLU A 557 -75.84 72.53 69.35
C GLU A 557 -74.49 71.83 69.40
N ASN A 558 -73.95 71.53 70.60
CA ASN A 558 -72.72 70.75 70.75
C ASN A 558 -72.79 69.39 70.04
N LEU A 559 -73.91 68.65 70.17
CA LEU A 559 -74.11 67.36 69.50
C LEU A 559 -74.13 67.49 67.97
N ILE A 560 -74.78 68.53 67.44
CA ILE A 560 -74.78 68.86 66.00
C ILE A 560 -73.35 69.16 65.55
N ASP A 561 -72.60 69.91 66.34
CA ASP A 561 -71.21 70.28 66.06
C ASP A 561 -70.27 69.06 66.04
N GLU A 562 -70.45 68.12 66.98
CA GLU A 562 -69.78 66.81 66.98
C GLU A 562 -70.16 65.95 65.76
N HIS A 563 -71.44 65.92 65.39
CA HIS A 563 -71.90 65.19 64.20
C HIS A 563 -71.35 65.83 62.91
N GLN A 564 -71.24 67.16 62.84
CA GLN A 564 -70.59 67.87 61.73
C GLN A 564 -69.07 67.67 61.68
N LYS A 565 -68.39 67.52 62.83
CA LYS A 565 -66.97 67.13 62.92
C LYS A 565 -66.80 65.71 62.38
N ARG A 566 -67.55 64.74 62.90
CA ARG A 566 -67.55 63.34 62.44
C ARG A 566 -67.90 63.20 60.96
N LEU A 567 -68.85 63.98 60.43
CA LEU A 567 -69.20 63.97 59.00
C LEU A 567 -68.08 64.57 58.13
N ARG A 568 -67.35 65.58 58.60
CA ARG A 568 -66.13 66.08 57.93
C ARG A 568 -65.01 65.05 57.95
N GLU A 569 -64.75 64.40 59.09
CA GLU A 569 -63.77 63.31 59.20
C GLU A 569 -64.11 62.14 58.26
N LEU A 570 -65.37 61.74 58.17
CA LEU A 570 -65.82 60.68 57.26
C LEU A 570 -65.67 61.09 55.79
N LYS A 571 -65.93 62.35 55.43
CA LYS A 571 -65.66 62.87 54.08
C LYS A 571 -64.17 62.88 53.74
N ILE A 572 -63.31 63.28 54.68
CA ILE A 572 -61.84 63.24 54.51
C ILE A 572 -61.39 61.78 54.32
N LYS A 573 -61.78 60.88 55.21
CA LYS A 573 -61.48 59.43 55.11
C LYS A 573 -61.95 58.83 53.78
N LEU A 574 -63.16 59.17 53.31
CA LEU A 574 -63.67 58.73 52.01
C LEU A 574 -62.84 59.28 50.84
N GLN A 575 -62.43 60.55 50.90
CA GLN A 575 -61.55 61.15 49.89
C GLN A 575 -60.15 60.51 49.90
N ASP A 576 -59.63 60.14 51.07
CA ASP A 576 -58.33 59.47 51.20
C ASP A 576 -58.39 58.00 50.74
N PHE A 577 -59.50 57.29 51.00
CA PHE A 577 -59.76 55.98 50.39
C PHE A 577 -59.87 56.07 48.86
N ALA A 578 -60.49 57.13 48.30
CA ALA A 578 -60.52 57.35 46.86
C ALA A 578 -59.11 57.57 46.28
N LYS A 579 -58.28 58.40 46.93
CA LYS A 579 -56.86 58.58 46.56
C LYS A 579 -56.09 57.26 46.60
N MET A 580 -56.25 56.45 47.65
CA MET A 580 -55.59 55.15 47.74
C MET A 580 -56.08 54.17 46.67
N TYR A 581 -57.37 54.18 46.33
CA TYR A 581 -57.90 53.39 45.21
C TYR A 581 -57.28 53.82 43.88
N ASP A 582 -57.15 55.12 43.61
CA ASP A 582 -56.49 55.61 42.40
C ASP A 582 -54.98 55.28 42.37
N VAL A 583 -54.29 55.28 43.52
CA VAL A 583 -52.90 54.78 43.61
C VAL A 583 -52.84 53.29 43.26
N ILE A 584 -53.65 52.44 43.91
CA ILE A 584 -53.70 50.99 43.66
C ILE A 584 -54.09 50.68 42.21
N LYS A 585 -55.00 51.45 41.62
CA LYS A 585 -55.40 51.35 40.21
C LYS A 585 -54.25 51.73 39.26
N ASN A 586 -53.51 52.79 39.57
CA ASN A 586 -52.32 53.17 38.81
C ASN A 586 -51.18 52.16 38.96
N GLU A 587 -51.01 51.54 40.13
CA GLU A 587 -50.05 50.45 40.36
C GLU A 587 -50.45 49.18 39.62
N ARG A 588 -51.73 48.76 39.68
CA ARG A 588 -52.26 47.68 38.84
C ARG A 588 -51.97 47.94 37.36
N ASN A 589 -52.22 49.15 36.86
CA ASN A 589 -51.95 49.49 35.46
C ASN A 589 -50.46 49.45 35.12
N LYS A 590 -49.57 49.91 36.02
CA LYS A 590 -48.11 49.75 35.86
C LYS A 590 -47.71 48.27 35.81
N CYS A 591 -48.23 47.43 36.70
CA CYS A 591 -47.95 46.00 36.72
C CYS A 591 -48.47 45.29 35.47
N VAL A 592 -49.68 45.62 34.98
CA VAL A 592 -50.21 45.09 33.71
C VAL A 592 -49.32 45.49 32.52
N ASN A 593 -48.90 46.75 32.44
CA ASN A 593 -47.98 47.21 31.39
C ASN A 593 -46.61 46.52 31.49
N GLN A 594 -46.07 46.31 32.70
CA GLN A 594 -44.84 45.57 32.93
C GLN A 594 -44.98 44.10 32.52
N ILE A 595 -46.09 43.44 32.86
CA ILE A 595 -46.40 42.08 32.42
C ILE A 595 -46.46 42.02 30.90
N GLN A 596 -47.15 42.95 30.24
CA GLN A 596 -47.23 43.02 28.78
C GLN A 596 -45.82 43.15 28.14
N ILE A 597 -45.00 44.10 28.62
CA ILE A 597 -43.62 44.29 28.16
C ILE A 597 -42.76 43.04 28.41
N CYS A 598 -42.90 42.37 29.56
CA CYS A 598 -42.19 41.13 29.86
C CYS A 598 -42.65 39.97 28.97
N THR A 599 -43.95 39.82 28.70
CA THR A 599 -44.46 38.78 27.79
C THR A 599 -44.06 39.02 26.34
N GLN A 600 -44.03 40.27 25.88
CA GLN A 600 -43.52 40.64 24.56
C GLN A 600 -42.02 40.32 24.46
N ARG A 601 -41.20 40.78 25.41
CA ARG A 601 -39.77 40.44 25.46
C ARG A 601 -39.53 38.93 25.52
N ALA A 602 -40.35 38.19 26.26
CA ALA A 602 -40.28 36.73 26.30
C ALA A 602 -40.69 36.06 24.97
N ALA A 603 -41.51 36.69 24.13
CA ALA A 603 -41.76 36.26 22.75
C ALA A 603 -40.56 36.58 21.85
N GLU A 604 -40.08 37.82 21.86
CA GLU A 604 -38.88 38.26 21.12
C GLU A 604 -37.64 37.40 21.43
N MET A 605 -37.43 37.01 22.71
CA MET A 605 -36.34 36.11 23.08
C MET A 605 -36.56 34.68 22.59
N ARG A 606 -37.79 34.17 22.55
CA ARG A 606 -38.09 32.84 21.98
C ARG A 606 -37.88 32.81 20.47
N GLU A 607 -38.22 33.89 19.76
CA GLU A 607 -37.93 34.02 18.33
C GLU A 607 -36.42 34.11 18.07
N LYS A 608 -35.68 34.89 18.86
CA LYS A 608 -34.20 34.92 18.78
C LYS A 608 -33.57 33.56 19.09
N LEU A 609 -34.05 32.84 20.10
CA LEU A 609 -33.59 31.47 20.39
C LEU A 609 -33.89 30.50 19.24
N LYS A 610 -35.03 30.66 18.54
CA LYS A 610 -35.34 29.85 17.35
C LYS A 610 -34.41 30.19 16.17
N ILE A 611 -34.11 31.47 15.94
CA ILE A 611 -33.15 31.88 14.91
C ILE A 611 -31.74 31.34 15.22
N LEU A 612 -31.25 31.52 16.45
CA LEU A 612 -29.96 31.00 16.91
C LEU A 612 -29.91 29.46 16.88
N GLY A 613 -31.03 28.78 17.14
CA GLY A 613 -31.16 27.32 17.00
C GLY A 613 -30.99 26.87 15.54
N ASN A 614 -31.67 27.55 14.60
CA ASN A 614 -31.52 27.29 13.17
C ASN A 614 -30.08 27.59 12.69
N GLU A 615 -29.49 28.70 13.11
CA GLU A 615 -28.09 29.06 12.81
C GLU A 615 -27.12 28.01 13.35
N HIS A 616 -27.31 27.55 14.59
CA HIS A 616 -26.52 26.46 15.18
C HIS A 616 -26.67 25.15 14.40
N GLU A 617 -27.85 24.81 13.89
CA GLU A 617 -28.06 23.62 13.05
C GLU A 617 -27.42 23.75 11.66
N ILE A 618 -27.47 24.94 11.04
CA ILE A 618 -26.76 25.26 9.80
C ILE A 618 -25.24 25.17 10.00
N LEU A 619 -24.73 25.67 11.14
CA LEU A 619 -23.31 25.58 11.50
C LEU A 619 -22.90 24.12 11.79
N ARG A 620 -23.74 23.34 12.48
CA ARG A 620 -23.50 21.90 12.77
C ARG A 620 -23.47 21.07 11.49
N THR A 621 -24.41 21.30 10.57
CA THR A 621 -24.43 20.61 9.27
C THR A 621 -23.26 21.04 8.37
N SER A 622 -22.94 22.32 8.31
CA SER A 622 -21.74 22.85 7.62
C SER A 622 -20.44 22.26 8.19
N SER A 623 -20.33 22.15 9.51
CA SER A 623 -19.20 21.51 10.19
C SER A 623 -19.07 20.03 9.80
N SER A 624 -20.16 19.25 9.88
CA SER A 624 -20.16 17.85 9.47
C SER A 624 -19.86 17.66 7.96
N GLN A 625 -20.28 18.58 7.10
CA GLN A 625 -19.90 18.57 5.69
C GLN A 625 -18.40 18.82 5.49
N LYS A 626 -17.82 19.81 6.18
CA LYS A 626 -16.38 20.09 6.17
C LYS A 626 -15.56 18.92 6.74
N GLU A 627 -16.04 18.28 7.79
CA GLU A 627 -15.42 17.09 8.37
C GLU A 627 -15.40 15.91 7.39
N LYS A 628 -16.53 15.64 6.71
CA LYS A 628 -16.60 14.63 5.63
C LYS A 628 -15.70 14.97 4.44
N GLN A 629 -15.57 16.25 4.08
CA GLN A 629 -14.61 16.69 3.05
C GLN A 629 -13.15 16.48 3.51
N LEU A 630 -12.82 16.83 4.75
CA LEU A 630 -11.50 16.62 5.35
C LEU A 630 -11.15 15.13 5.43
N GLN A 631 -12.10 14.27 5.81
CA GLN A 631 -11.91 12.81 5.84
C GLN A 631 -11.64 12.25 4.43
N ARG A 632 -12.38 12.71 3.41
CA ARG A 632 -12.11 12.38 2.00
C ARG A 632 -10.72 12.85 1.55
N GLN A 633 -10.29 14.05 1.95
CA GLN A 633 -8.94 14.53 1.64
C GLN A 633 -7.84 13.74 2.37
N ARG A 634 -8.02 13.41 3.66
CA ARG A 634 -7.10 12.54 4.42
C ARG A 634 -6.96 11.18 3.77
N LEU A 635 -8.05 10.55 3.34
CA LEU A 635 -8.03 9.25 2.66
C LEU A 635 -7.33 9.34 1.29
N LYS A 636 -7.60 10.38 0.49
CA LYS A 636 -6.82 10.66 -0.73
C LYS A 636 -5.32 10.82 -0.44
N TYR A 637 -4.95 11.57 0.61
CA TYR A 637 -3.55 11.78 0.99
C TYR A 637 -2.86 10.47 1.40
N VAL A 638 -3.51 9.64 2.22
CA VAL A 638 -2.98 8.32 2.62
C VAL A 638 -2.78 7.41 1.40
N ASN A 639 -3.74 7.38 0.47
CA ASN A 639 -3.59 6.63 -0.78
C ASN A 639 -2.43 7.16 -1.64
N SER A 640 -2.26 8.48 -1.73
CA SER A 640 -1.12 9.11 -2.44
C SER A 640 0.24 8.87 -1.76
N VAL A 641 0.27 8.70 -0.43
CA VAL A 641 1.48 8.25 0.30
C VAL A 641 1.78 6.80 -0.07
N SER A 642 0.81 5.89 0.09
CA SER A 642 0.96 4.47 -0.23
C SER A 642 1.40 4.23 -1.68
N LEU A 643 0.78 4.91 -2.65
CA LEU A 643 1.16 4.82 -4.06
C LEU A 643 2.59 5.35 -4.31
N ARG A 644 2.97 6.48 -3.71
CA ARG A 644 4.33 7.03 -3.80
C ARG A 644 5.37 6.08 -3.23
N ASP A 645 5.06 5.38 -2.14
CA ASP A 645 5.97 4.44 -1.50
C ASP A 645 6.01 3.08 -2.24
N SER A 646 4.93 2.66 -2.92
CA SER A 646 4.99 1.56 -3.90
C SER A 646 5.91 1.92 -5.07
N ILE A 647 5.73 3.10 -5.69
CA ILE A 647 6.57 3.57 -6.81
C ILE A 647 8.04 3.73 -6.39
N ARG A 648 8.33 4.10 -5.13
CA ARG A 648 9.69 4.09 -4.57
C ARG A 648 10.24 2.66 -4.47
N ASN A 649 9.49 1.73 -3.91
CA ASN A 649 9.89 0.33 -3.79
C ASN A 649 10.10 -0.32 -5.18
N GLU A 650 9.29 0.02 -6.16
CA GLU A 650 9.46 -0.41 -7.56
C GLU A 650 10.70 0.23 -8.18
N LYS A 651 10.91 1.53 -8.02
CA LYS A 651 12.12 2.22 -8.49
C LYS A 651 13.39 1.62 -7.89
N ASP A 652 13.39 1.31 -6.60
CA ASP A 652 14.56 0.78 -5.90
C ASP A 652 14.80 -0.71 -6.18
N LYS A 653 13.75 -1.49 -6.52
CA LYS A 653 13.91 -2.80 -7.18
C LYS A 653 14.55 -2.67 -8.57
N GLN A 654 14.07 -1.74 -9.39
CA GLN A 654 14.60 -1.51 -10.74
C GLN A 654 16.05 -1.02 -10.73
N LYS A 655 16.47 -0.23 -9.72
CA LYS A 655 17.88 0.08 -9.49
C LYS A 655 18.73 -1.18 -9.26
N LYS A 656 18.30 -2.07 -8.35
CA LYS A 656 19.05 -3.30 -8.05
C LYS A 656 19.23 -4.17 -9.28
N ILE A 657 18.17 -4.35 -10.08
CA ILE A 657 18.25 -5.07 -11.36
C ILE A 657 19.23 -4.37 -12.32
N LEU A 658 19.28 -3.03 -12.35
CA LEU A 658 20.26 -2.25 -13.12
C LEU A 658 21.69 -2.28 -12.58
N GLU A 659 21.88 -2.60 -11.30
CA GLU A 659 23.18 -2.76 -10.64
C GLU A 659 23.68 -4.20 -10.90
N GLU A 660 22.84 -5.21 -10.68
CA GLU A 660 23.05 -6.62 -11.04
C GLU A 660 23.40 -6.79 -12.54
N LEU A 661 22.66 -6.13 -13.45
CA LEU A 661 22.95 -6.16 -14.89
C LEU A 661 24.29 -5.51 -15.26
N LYS A 662 24.74 -4.48 -14.51
CA LYS A 662 26.07 -3.87 -14.74
C LYS A 662 27.19 -4.75 -14.22
N GLU A 663 27.02 -5.40 -13.07
CA GLU A 663 28.00 -6.39 -12.60
C GLU A 663 28.16 -7.52 -13.62
N VAL A 664 27.06 -7.97 -14.25
CA VAL A 664 27.11 -8.93 -15.37
C VAL A 664 27.77 -8.34 -16.62
N GLU A 665 27.50 -7.08 -16.98
CA GLU A 665 28.16 -6.39 -18.11
C GLU A 665 29.68 -6.24 -17.89
N GLU A 666 30.12 -5.87 -16.68
CA GLU A 666 31.52 -5.77 -16.29
C GLU A 666 32.21 -7.15 -16.30
N GLN A 667 31.56 -8.19 -15.77
CA GLN A 667 32.04 -9.57 -15.83
C GLN A 667 32.16 -10.07 -17.29
N GLN A 668 31.16 -9.82 -18.13
CA GLN A 668 31.22 -10.16 -19.56
C GLN A 668 32.32 -9.39 -20.29
N THR A 669 32.51 -8.11 -19.99
CA THR A 669 33.59 -7.28 -20.56
C THR A 669 34.97 -7.80 -20.15
N MET A 670 35.14 -8.21 -18.88
CA MET A 670 36.37 -8.85 -18.39
C MET A 670 36.61 -10.20 -19.08
N ASN A 671 35.57 -11.01 -19.26
CA ASN A 671 35.67 -12.29 -19.98
C ASN A 671 36.01 -12.10 -21.46
N ILE A 672 35.42 -11.11 -22.14
CA ILE A 672 35.77 -10.73 -23.51
C ILE A 672 37.23 -10.29 -23.60
N ALA A 673 37.72 -9.49 -22.65
CA ALA A 673 39.14 -9.12 -22.58
C ALA A 673 40.06 -10.35 -22.40
N ASN A 674 39.68 -11.29 -21.52
CA ASN A 674 40.40 -12.55 -21.33
C ASN A 674 40.41 -13.42 -22.61
N TYR A 675 39.28 -13.57 -23.29
CA TYR A 675 39.21 -14.30 -24.56
C TYR A 675 40.02 -13.60 -25.67
N ASN A 676 39.99 -12.27 -25.77
CA ASN A 676 40.81 -11.52 -26.73
C ASN A 676 42.32 -11.69 -26.47
N ASN A 677 42.74 -11.76 -25.20
CA ASN A 677 44.13 -12.09 -24.84
C ASN A 677 44.51 -13.52 -25.26
N ILE A 678 43.61 -14.50 -25.04
CA ILE A 678 43.81 -15.90 -25.46
C ILE A 678 43.85 -16.03 -26.99
N VAL A 679 42.99 -15.32 -27.72
CA VAL A 679 43.01 -15.26 -29.19
C VAL A 679 44.32 -14.66 -29.68
N SER A 680 44.73 -13.50 -29.14
CA SER A 680 46.00 -12.85 -29.50
C SER A 680 47.21 -13.77 -29.29
N TYR A 681 47.25 -14.51 -28.16
CA TYR A 681 48.29 -15.50 -27.88
C TYR A 681 48.27 -16.67 -28.89
N ASN A 682 47.09 -17.18 -29.24
CA ASN A 682 46.94 -18.24 -30.24
C ASN A 682 47.29 -17.77 -31.66
N GLU A 683 47.05 -16.50 -32.00
CA GLU A 683 47.49 -15.88 -33.25
C GLU A 683 49.01 -15.69 -33.29
N GLU A 684 49.64 -15.30 -32.18
CA GLU A 684 51.09 -15.29 -32.03
C GLU A 684 51.70 -16.68 -32.22
N GLU A 685 51.23 -17.72 -31.53
CA GLU A 685 51.72 -19.09 -31.78
C GLU A 685 51.41 -19.57 -33.20
N SER A 686 50.26 -19.22 -33.78
CA SER A 686 49.93 -19.55 -35.17
C SER A 686 50.83 -18.82 -36.19
N THR A 687 51.36 -17.63 -35.88
CA THR A 687 52.32 -16.93 -36.75
C THR A 687 53.76 -17.39 -36.52
N ARG A 688 54.14 -17.71 -35.28
CA ARG A 688 55.41 -18.38 -34.93
C ARG A 688 55.51 -19.76 -35.62
N LEU A 689 54.44 -20.54 -35.60
CA LEU A 689 54.34 -21.84 -36.26
C LEU A 689 54.39 -21.73 -37.78
N ARG A 690 53.68 -20.75 -38.39
CA ARG A 690 53.76 -20.46 -39.82
C ARG A 690 55.20 -20.12 -40.26
N LYS A 691 55.91 -19.26 -39.52
CA LYS A 691 57.33 -18.96 -39.78
C LYS A 691 58.21 -20.22 -39.73
N ARG A 692 58.06 -21.06 -38.69
CA ARG A 692 58.79 -22.35 -38.60
C ARG A 692 58.51 -23.27 -39.80
N TYR A 693 57.28 -23.34 -40.29
CA TYR A 693 56.94 -24.11 -41.49
C TYR A 693 57.51 -23.50 -42.77
N GLU A 694 57.46 -22.17 -42.92
CA GLU A 694 58.11 -21.49 -44.05
C GLU A 694 59.62 -21.74 -44.08
N ASP A 695 60.29 -21.68 -42.93
CA ASP A 695 61.74 -21.90 -42.82
C ASP A 695 62.10 -23.36 -43.11
N ALA A 696 61.33 -24.33 -42.59
CA ALA A 696 61.48 -25.74 -42.96
C ALA A 696 61.24 -25.99 -44.46
N VAL A 697 60.33 -25.25 -45.10
CA VAL A 697 60.12 -25.31 -46.57
C VAL A 697 61.28 -24.66 -47.32
N LYS A 698 61.85 -23.55 -46.83
CA LYS A 698 63.06 -22.92 -47.39
C LYS A 698 64.24 -23.90 -47.32
N GLU A 699 64.48 -24.54 -46.18
CA GLU A 699 65.52 -25.57 -46.03
C GLU A 699 65.29 -26.77 -46.93
N ARG A 700 64.06 -27.32 -46.98
CA ARG A 700 63.70 -28.43 -47.88
C ARG A 700 63.97 -28.08 -49.34
N ASN A 701 63.58 -26.88 -49.77
CA ASN A 701 63.79 -26.41 -51.15
C ASN A 701 65.27 -26.19 -51.44
N TYR A 702 66.03 -25.63 -50.49
CA TYR A 702 67.48 -25.47 -50.59
C TYR A 702 68.19 -26.84 -50.72
N ARG A 703 67.83 -27.83 -49.88
CA ARG A 703 68.35 -29.21 -50.01
C ARG A 703 67.93 -29.88 -51.32
N GLY A 704 66.73 -29.59 -51.83
CA GLY A 704 66.29 -30.01 -53.16
C GLY A 704 67.19 -29.45 -54.27
N LEU A 705 67.55 -28.17 -54.19
CA LEU A 705 68.49 -27.54 -55.13
C LEU A 705 69.92 -28.08 -55.00
N GLU A 706 70.40 -28.38 -53.79
CA GLU A 706 71.69 -29.06 -53.60
C GLU A 706 71.69 -30.49 -54.18
N LEU A 707 70.57 -31.21 -54.08
CA LEU A 707 70.42 -32.55 -54.64
C LEU A 707 70.38 -32.50 -56.18
N ILE A 708 69.64 -31.55 -56.76
CA ILE A 708 69.59 -31.34 -58.22
C ILE A 708 71.00 -31.03 -58.74
N LYS A 709 71.72 -30.07 -58.13
CA LYS A 709 73.11 -29.76 -58.50
C LYS A 709 74.04 -30.97 -58.45
N ARG A 710 73.97 -31.78 -57.40
CA ARG A 710 74.77 -33.02 -57.32
C ARG A 710 74.35 -34.06 -58.35
N ASN A 711 73.08 -34.10 -58.74
CA ASN A 711 72.63 -34.98 -59.80
C ASN A 711 73.09 -34.49 -61.19
N GLU A 712 73.11 -33.18 -61.42
CA GLU A 712 73.71 -32.54 -62.61
C GLU A 712 75.23 -32.82 -62.68
N GLU A 713 75.95 -32.65 -61.57
CA GLU A 713 77.37 -33.03 -61.44
C GLU A 713 77.59 -34.51 -61.78
N LEU A 714 76.76 -35.42 -61.26
CA LEU A 714 76.83 -36.85 -61.56
C LEU A 714 76.51 -37.15 -63.04
N CYS A 715 75.50 -36.51 -63.64
CA CYS A 715 75.21 -36.64 -65.07
C CYS A 715 76.41 -36.22 -65.94
N VAL A 716 77.02 -35.06 -65.65
CA VAL A 716 78.23 -34.59 -66.35
C VAL A 716 79.41 -35.54 -66.18
N ILE A 717 79.58 -36.16 -64.99
CA ILE A 717 80.59 -37.18 -64.75
C ILE A 717 80.30 -38.47 -65.54
N CYS A 718 79.04 -38.90 -65.62
CA CYS A 718 78.64 -40.08 -66.41
C CYS A 718 78.81 -39.85 -67.91
N GLU A 719 78.44 -38.69 -68.44
CA GLU A 719 78.69 -38.29 -69.84
C GLU A 719 80.19 -38.23 -70.14
N ARG A 720 80.99 -37.71 -69.21
CA ARG A 720 82.46 -37.71 -69.31
C ARG A 720 83.04 -39.12 -69.30
N SER A 721 82.52 -40.03 -68.47
CA SER A 721 82.91 -41.44 -68.50
C SER A 721 82.55 -42.10 -69.83
N ASN A 722 81.31 -41.94 -70.29
CA ASN A 722 80.83 -42.52 -71.55
C ASN A 722 81.61 -42.03 -72.78
N THR A 723 81.99 -40.75 -72.81
CA THR A 723 82.85 -40.19 -73.86
C THR A 723 84.30 -40.69 -73.73
N GLN A 724 84.85 -40.80 -72.53
CA GLN A 724 86.17 -41.42 -72.30
C GLN A 724 86.19 -42.90 -72.70
N ASP A 725 85.18 -43.70 -72.34
CA ASP A 725 85.03 -45.10 -72.74
C ASP A 725 84.91 -45.26 -74.27
N SER A 726 84.26 -44.30 -74.94
CA SER A 726 84.16 -44.26 -76.40
C SER A 726 85.51 -43.94 -77.05
N ILE A 727 86.27 -43.00 -76.48
CA ILE A 727 87.65 -42.70 -76.90
C ILE A 727 88.57 -43.91 -76.68
N ILE A 728 88.46 -44.61 -75.55
CA ILE A 728 89.23 -45.83 -75.24
C ILE A 728 88.88 -46.96 -76.21
N LYS A 729 87.60 -47.17 -76.54
CA LYS A 729 87.19 -48.15 -77.55
C LYS A 729 87.76 -47.83 -78.93
N ASN A 730 87.68 -46.58 -79.37
CA ASN A 730 88.25 -46.15 -80.65
C ASN A 730 89.78 -46.30 -80.68
N GLY A 731 90.46 -45.92 -79.58
CA GLY A 731 91.90 -46.09 -79.44
C GLY A 731 92.34 -47.55 -79.42
N ASN A 732 91.56 -48.44 -78.80
CA ASN A 732 91.81 -49.89 -78.84
C ASN A 732 91.63 -50.46 -80.24
N ILE A 733 90.64 -49.98 -81.02
CA ILE A 733 90.44 -50.38 -82.42
C ILE A 733 91.62 -49.92 -83.29
N GLU A 734 92.07 -48.67 -83.16
CA GLU A 734 93.24 -48.20 -83.91
C GLU A 734 94.51 -48.97 -83.50
N LEU A 735 94.71 -49.20 -82.20
CA LEU A 735 95.83 -50.00 -81.69
C LEU A 735 95.80 -51.42 -82.27
N GLN A 736 94.64 -52.07 -82.33
CA GLN A 736 94.48 -53.37 -83.00
C GLN A 736 94.87 -53.30 -84.48
N THR A 737 94.44 -52.27 -85.24
CA THR A 737 94.87 -52.15 -86.65
C THR A 737 96.38 -51.94 -86.78
N ARG A 738 97.04 -51.19 -85.87
CA ARG A 738 98.50 -51.05 -85.89
C ARG A 738 99.22 -52.34 -85.47
N GLU A 739 98.62 -53.14 -84.58
CA GLU A 739 99.15 -54.46 -84.23
C GLU A 739 99.03 -55.45 -85.40
N GLU A 740 97.93 -55.42 -86.15
CA GLU A 740 97.75 -56.20 -87.38
C GLU A 740 98.71 -55.76 -88.50
N GLU A 741 98.90 -54.44 -88.70
CA GLU A 741 99.95 -53.90 -89.57
C GLU A 741 101.34 -54.40 -89.14
N SER A 742 101.66 -54.31 -87.85
CA SER A 742 102.93 -54.79 -87.27
C SER A 742 103.11 -56.30 -87.50
N ARG A 743 102.04 -57.09 -87.37
CA ARG A 743 102.03 -58.54 -87.60
C ARG A 743 102.25 -58.88 -89.08
N LEU A 744 101.60 -58.15 -89.98
CA LEU A 744 101.75 -58.31 -91.43
C LEU A 744 103.15 -57.86 -91.91
N LEU A 745 103.72 -56.81 -91.32
CA LEU A 745 105.11 -56.41 -91.55
C LEU A 745 106.11 -57.45 -91.02
N LYS A 746 105.87 -58.04 -89.84
CA LYS A 746 106.67 -59.16 -89.31
C LYS A 746 106.61 -60.37 -90.25
N LEU A 747 105.43 -60.75 -90.74
CA LEU A 747 105.26 -61.83 -91.72
C LEU A 747 106.03 -61.54 -93.02
N ARG A 748 105.96 -60.31 -93.55
CA ARG A 748 106.76 -59.89 -94.72
C ARG A 748 108.26 -59.98 -94.45
N MET A 749 108.73 -59.58 -93.26
CA MET A 749 110.13 -59.75 -92.87
C MET A 749 110.56 -61.21 -92.77
N GLU A 750 109.67 -62.12 -92.37
CA GLU A 750 109.95 -63.57 -92.31
C GLU A 750 109.94 -64.21 -93.70
N GLU A 751 109.03 -63.80 -94.59
CA GLU A 751 109.02 -64.15 -96.01
C GLU A 751 110.31 -63.70 -96.70
N GLU A 752 110.74 -62.43 -96.54
CA GLU A 752 112.00 -61.93 -97.10
C GLU A 752 113.23 -62.67 -96.54
N LYS A 753 113.27 -62.96 -95.24
CA LYS A 753 114.31 -63.83 -94.65
C LYS A 753 114.31 -65.24 -95.26
N ARG A 754 113.12 -65.80 -95.56
CA ARG A 754 112.98 -67.11 -96.23
C ARG A 754 113.48 -67.05 -97.68
N VAL A 755 113.17 -65.97 -98.40
CA VAL A 755 113.64 -65.71 -99.77
C VAL A 755 115.17 -65.58 -99.81
N VAL A 756 115.77 -64.78 -98.91
CA VAL A 756 117.23 -64.68 -98.74
C VAL A 756 117.85 -66.05 -98.42
N GLY A 757 117.23 -66.84 -97.54
CA GLY A 757 117.67 -68.21 -97.22
C GLY A 757 117.62 -69.17 -98.42
N LEU A 758 116.64 -69.02 -99.32
CA LEU A 758 116.54 -69.79 -100.56
C LEU A 758 117.61 -69.37 -101.58
N TYR A 759 117.91 -68.08 -101.70
CA TYR A 759 119.03 -67.61 -102.54
C TYR A 759 120.39 -68.06 -101.99
N GLY A 760 120.60 -68.05 -100.67
CA GLY A 760 121.80 -68.60 -100.03
C GLY A 760 122.00 -70.09 -100.34
N LYS A 761 120.92 -70.89 -100.36
CA LYS A 761 120.99 -72.30 -100.78
C LYS A 761 121.33 -72.47 -102.27
N LYS A 762 120.87 -71.57 -103.14
CA LYS A 762 121.26 -71.58 -104.57
C LYS A 762 122.76 -71.31 -104.76
N ALA A 763 123.34 -70.38 -104.01
CA ALA A 763 124.77 -70.10 -104.05
C ALA A 763 125.65 -71.29 -103.65
N SER A 764 125.19 -72.12 -102.69
CA SER A 764 125.90 -73.34 -102.26
C SER A 764 126.15 -74.33 -103.42
N ASN A 765 125.25 -74.39 -104.40
CA ASN A 765 125.35 -75.28 -105.56
C ASN A 765 126.37 -74.80 -106.62
N GLU A 766 126.94 -73.61 -106.50
CA GLU A 766 127.99 -73.12 -107.41
C GLU A 766 129.31 -73.89 -107.20
N THR A 767 129.59 -74.31 -105.96
CA THR A 767 130.85 -74.98 -105.59
C THR A 767 131.14 -76.32 -106.30
N PRO A 768 130.20 -77.27 -106.49
CA PRO A 768 130.47 -78.47 -107.30
C PRO A 768 130.68 -78.14 -108.79
N LEU A 769 129.87 -77.24 -109.38
CA LEU A 769 130.04 -76.84 -110.79
C LEU A 769 131.39 -76.17 -111.03
N GLN A 770 131.89 -75.37 -110.07
CA GLN A 770 133.22 -74.77 -110.12
C GLN A 770 134.33 -75.83 -110.24
N ASN A 771 134.18 -76.96 -109.56
CA ASN A 771 135.15 -78.06 -109.57
C ASN A 771 135.09 -78.87 -110.87
N GLU A 772 133.90 -79.21 -111.35
CA GLU A 772 133.71 -79.85 -112.67
C GLU A 772 134.28 -78.98 -113.79
N LEU A 773 134.00 -77.68 -113.76
CA LEU A 773 134.51 -76.70 -114.74
C LEU A 773 136.04 -76.58 -114.71
N ASN A 774 136.68 -76.76 -113.55
CA ASN A 774 138.14 -76.81 -113.44
C ASN A 774 138.74 -78.11 -114.00
N VAL A 775 138.08 -79.26 -113.83
CA VAL A 775 138.48 -80.53 -114.47
C VAL A 775 138.36 -80.43 -116.00
N PHE A 776 137.24 -79.89 -116.49
CA PHE A 776 137.07 -79.66 -117.92
C PHE A 776 138.09 -78.66 -118.47
N ARG A 777 138.42 -77.57 -117.74
CA ARG A 777 139.49 -76.63 -118.14
C ARG A 777 140.85 -77.30 -118.33
N ALA A 778 141.23 -78.27 -117.49
CA ALA A 778 142.49 -79.00 -117.66
C ALA A 778 142.51 -79.81 -118.99
N GLN A 779 141.42 -80.53 -119.27
CA GLN A 779 141.24 -81.26 -120.54
C GLN A 779 141.17 -80.30 -121.75
N LEU A 780 140.63 -79.11 -121.56
CA LEU A 780 140.57 -78.04 -122.56
C LEU A 780 141.97 -77.49 -122.87
N VAL A 781 142.87 -77.39 -121.89
CA VAL A 781 144.28 -76.97 -122.11
C VAL A 781 145.08 -78.04 -122.88
N ASP A 782 144.93 -79.32 -122.56
CA ASP A 782 145.62 -80.39 -123.31
C ASP A 782 145.12 -80.47 -124.76
N SER A 783 143.81 -80.36 -124.97
CA SER A 783 143.24 -80.30 -126.32
C SER A 783 143.61 -78.99 -127.04
N GLN A 784 143.69 -77.83 -126.37
CA GLN A 784 144.22 -76.58 -126.93
C GLN A 784 145.68 -76.69 -127.35
N ASN A 785 146.53 -77.39 -126.59
CA ASN A 785 147.94 -77.62 -127.00
C ASN A 785 148.06 -78.53 -128.23
N HIS A 786 147.02 -79.33 -128.54
CA HIS A 786 146.89 -80.02 -129.82
C HIS A 786 146.30 -79.10 -130.90
N LEU A 787 145.28 -78.29 -130.55
CA LEU A 787 144.59 -77.36 -131.44
C LEU A 787 145.52 -76.24 -131.94
N ILE A 788 146.41 -75.69 -131.11
CA ILE A 788 147.42 -74.68 -131.49
C ILE A 788 148.44 -75.23 -132.52
N LYS A 789 148.63 -76.55 -132.60
CA LYS A 789 149.43 -77.18 -133.68
C LYS A 789 148.67 -77.27 -135.01
N LEU A 790 147.34 -77.21 -134.97
CA LEU A 790 146.42 -77.22 -136.12
C LEU A 790 145.97 -75.80 -136.53
N GLU A 791 145.85 -74.84 -135.60
CA GLU A 791 145.57 -73.43 -135.89
C GLU A 791 146.71 -72.76 -136.66
N LYS A 792 147.96 -73.22 -136.45
CA LYS A 792 149.11 -72.92 -137.33
C LYS A 792 148.97 -73.49 -138.76
N GLN A 793 147.82 -74.06 -139.12
CA GLN A 793 147.49 -74.58 -140.44
C GLN A 793 146.16 -73.98 -140.99
N MET A 794 145.50 -73.06 -140.27
CA MET A 794 144.11 -72.64 -140.54
C MET A 794 143.89 -71.11 -140.35
N GLU A 795 144.60 -70.28 -141.12
CA GLU A 795 144.64 -68.82 -140.94
C GLU A 795 143.38 -68.05 -141.44
N ASN A 796 142.94 -67.04 -140.65
CA ASN A 796 142.21 -65.80 -141.01
C ASN A 796 140.75 -65.82 -141.55
N CYS A 797 139.82 -65.12 -140.84
CA CYS A 797 139.13 -63.89 -141.31
C CYS A 797 138.13 -63.29 -140.28
N ASN A 798 137.70 -62.03 -140.48
CA ASN A 798 136.85 -61.20 -139.60
C ASN A 798 135.32 -61.32 -139.89
N ASP A 799 134.45 -61.06 -138.88
CA ASP A 799 133.39 -60.01 -138.99
C ASP A 799 132.63 -59.69 -137.64
N PRO A 800 132.00 -58.50 -137.46
CA PRO A 800 131.34 -58.09 -136.19
C PRO A 800 129.85 -57.60 -136.28
N ASN A 801 128.96 -57.90 -135.30
CA ASN A 801 127.63 -57.20 -135.17
C ASN A 801 126.73 -57.49 -133.90
N ARG A 802 125.80 -56.54 -133.54
CA ARG A 802 124.49 -56.62 -132.74
C ARG A 802 124.31 -55.98 -131.31
N ILE A 803 123.72 -54.75 -131.13
CA ILE A 803 123.16 -54.12 -129.85
C ILE A 803 122.15 -52.89 -130.09
N ARG A 804 121.04 -52.58 -129.31
CA ARG A 804 120.31 -51.22 -129.15
C ARG A 804 119.07 -51.05 -128.12
N LEU A 805 118.57 -49.81 -127.73
CA LEU A 805 117.37 -49.35 -126.86
C LEU A 805 116.75 -47.86 -127.08
N LEU A 806 115.58 -47.38 -126.45
CA LEU A 806 114.81 -46.01 -126.45
C LEU A 806 113.71 -45.80 -125.27
N GLY A 807 112.84 -44.76 -124.91
CA GLY A 807 112.48 -43.27 -125.14
C GLY A 807 111.00 -42.71 -124.71
N GLY A 808 110.66 -41.41 -124.33
CA GLY A 808 109.23 -40.81 -124.10
C GLY A 808 108.91 -39.34 -123.43
N PRO A 809 107.66 -38.69 -123.45
CA PRO A 809 107.26 -37.25 -123.01
C PRO A 809 105.82 -36.84 -122.35
N GLU A 810 105.41 -35.53 -122.08
CA GLU A 810 104.09 -34.94 -121.48
C GLU A 810 103.64 -33.43 -121.90
N GLU A 811 102.57 -32.71 -121.37
CA GLU A 811 101.84 -31.47 -121.94
C GLU A 811 101.45 -30.16 -121.07
N THR A 812 100.73 -29.11 -121.59
CA THR A 812 100.61 -27.67 -121.04
C THR A 812 99.23 -26.89 -120.98
N ALA A 813 99.14 -25.53 -121.12
CA ALA A 813 98.42 -24.65 -120.13
C ALA A 813 97.36 -23.53 -120.51
N GLU A 814 97.05 -23.18 -121.78
CA GLU A 814 96.19 -21.99 -122.09
C GLU A 814 94.73 -22.03 -121.56
N THR A 815 94.23 -23.21 -121.18
CA THR A 815 92.82 -23.44 -120.81
C THR A 815 92.38 -22.80 -119.49
N ALA A 816 93.30 -22.24 -118.69
CA ALA A 816 93.01 -21.68 -117.38
C ALA A 816 92.27 -20.33 -117.42
N ILE A 817 92.64 -19.43 -118.34
CA ILE A 817 92.22 -18.02 -118.30
C ILE A 817 90.70 -17.87 -118.55
N LYS A 818 90.16 -18.62 -119.50
CA LYS A 818 88.72 -18.58 -119.85
C LYS A 818 87.78 -19.01 -118.71
N LYS A 819 88.29 -19.65 -117.65
CA LYS A 819 87.51 -20.00 -116.45
C LYS A 819 87.39 -18.86 -115.43
N LEU A 820 88.19 -17.79 -115.53
CA LEU A 820 88.12 -16.66 -114.59
C LEU A 820 86.99 -15.69 -114.94
N GLU A 821 86.91 -15.25 -116.20
CA GLU A 821 85.87 -14.31 -116.69
C GLU A 821 84.45 -14.85 -116.44
N GLU A 822 84.28 -16.16 -116.56
CA GLU A 822 83.03 -16.87 -116.26
C GLU A 822 82.61 -16.84 -114.79
N LEU A 823 83.50 -16.54 -113.84
CA LEU A 823 83.20 -16.49 -112.40
C LEU A 823 82.86 -15.07 -111.95
N GLU A 824 83.53 -14.05 -112.50
CA GLU A 824 83.29 -12.64 -112.16
C GLU A 824 81.86 -12.20 -112.53
N PHE A 825 81.37 -12.59 -113.71
CA PHE A 825 79.98 -12.31 -114.12
C PHE A 825 78.92 -13.00 -113.24
N LYS A 826 79.27 -14.16 -112.64
CA LYS A 826 78.38 -14.87 -111.70
C LYS A 826 78.35 -14.18 -110.33
N LEU A 827 79.42 -13.49 -109.94
CA LEU A 827 79.56 -12.81 -108.66
C LEU A 827 78.70 -11.54 -108.60
N ALA A 828 78.82 -10.65 -109.60
CA ALA A 828 78.05 -9.40 -109.66
C ALA A 828 76.52 -9.62 -109.62
N LYS A 829 76.04 -10.71 -110.26
CA LYS A 829 74.62 -11.08 -110.25
C LYS A 829 74.10 -11.55 -108.87
N ILE A 830 74.99 -12.01 -108.00
CA ILE A 830 74.62 -12.39 -106.61
C ILE A 830 74.53 -11.15 -105.73
N GLU A 831 75.38 -10.14 -105.94
CA GLU A 831 75.39 -8.89 -105.16
C GLU A 831 74.09 -8.09 -105.36
N GLU A 832 73.61 -7.96 -106.60
CA GLU A 832 72.31 -7.35 -106.93
C GLU A 832 71.16 -8.06 -106.18
N GLN A 833 71.16 -9.39 -106.16
CA GLN A 833 70.17 -10.22 -105.45
C GLN A 833 70.31 -10.21 -103.91
N CYS A 834 71.38 -9.65 -103.35
CA CYS A 834 71.51 -9.41 -101.92
C CYS A 834 70.87 -8.07 -101.54
N LEU A 835 71.15 -7.01 -102.31
CA LEU A 835 70.59 -5.67 -102.09
C LEU A 835 69.05 -5.65 -102.16
N GLU A 836 68.44 -6.36 -103.11
CA GLU A 836 66.97 -6.52 -103.15
C GLU A 836 66.41 -7.17 -101.88
N LYS A 837 67.10 -8.18 -101.34
CA LYS A 837 66.66 -8.92 -100.14
C LYS A 837 66.83 -8.09 -98.88
N GLU A 838 67.91 -7.31 -98.76
CA GLU A 838 68.12 -6.39 -97.63
C GLU A 838 67.03 -5.32 -97.57
N LEU A 839 66.65 -4.76 -98.73
CA LEU A 839 65.62 -3.72 -98.81
C LEU A 839 64.21 -4.27 -98.50
N VAL A 840 63.92 -5.51 -98.91
CA VAL A 840 62.71 -6.25 -98.46
C VAL A 840 62.76 -6.52 -96.96
N LEU A 841 63.92 -6.94 -96.42
CA LEU A 841 64.10 -7.24 -95.01
C LEU A 841 63.91 -6.00 -94.14
N GLU A 842 64.32 -4.81 -94.59
CA GLU A 842 64.04 -3.55 -93.88
C GLU A 842 62.53 -3.22 -93.85
N GLN A 843 61.80 -3.40 -94.96
CA GLN A 843 60.34 -3.19 -94.96
C GLN A 843 59.62 -4.20 -94.05
N VAL A 844 60.01 -5.47 -94.11
CA VAL A 844 59.48 -6.52 -93.22
C VAL A 844 59.82 -6.21 -91.76
N GLY A 845 61.03 -5.72 -91.46
CA GLY A 845 61.44 -5.27 -90.14
C GLY A 845 60.54 -4.16 -89.60
N ARG A 846 60.40 -3.05 -90.34
CA ARG A 846 59.54 -1.91 -89.96
C ARG A 846 58.06 -2.27 -89.81
N LEU A 847 57.56 -3.28 -90.52
CA LEU A 847 56.21 -3.84 -90.33
C LEU A 847 56.13 -4.73 -89.09
N THR A 848 57.15 -5.58 -88.87
CA THR A 848 57.23 -6.50 -87.73
C THR A 848 57.38 -5.74 -86.41
N GLU A 849 58.18 -4.68 -86.35
CA GLU A 849 58.27 -3.78 -85.19
C GLU A 849 56.94 -3.08 -84.89
N ARG A 850 56.19 -2.67 -85.93
CA ARG A 850 54.87 -2.02 -85.79
C ARG A 850 53.76 -3.00 -85.39
N ILE A 851 53.94 -4.29 -85.68
CA ILE A 851 53.10 -5.37 -85.15
C ILE A 851 53.52 -5.69 -83.72
N ASN A 852 54.81 -5.90 -83.44
CA ASN A 852 55.33 -6.21 -82.12
C ASN A 852 54.97 -5.13 -81.09
N SER A 853 55.20 -3.84 -81.39
CA SER A 853 54.81 -2.75 -80.47
C SER A 853 53.31 -2.68 -80.16
N LYS A 854 52.43 -3.03 -81.11
CA LYS A 854 50.98 -3.20 -80.83
C LYS A 854 50.69 -4.46 -80.03
N VAL A 855 51.37 -5.56 -80.37
CA VAL A 855 51.26 -6.84 -79.69
C VAL A 855 51.73 -6.71 -78.23
N ASP A 856 52.80 -5.97 -77.95
CA ASP A 856 53.36 -5.81 -76.61
C ASP A 856 52.46 -4.98 -75.69
N VAL A 857 51.83 -3.91 -76.21
CA VAL A 857 50.73 -3.22 -75.49
C VAL A 857 49.58 -4.19 -75.21
N SER A 858 49.17 -5.00 -76.20
CA SER A 858 48.13 -6.02 -75.99
C SER A 858 48.56 -7.17 -75.07
N LYS A 859 49.86 -7.48 -74.98
CA LYS A 859 50.43 -8.48 -74.07
C LYS A 859 50.29 -8.00 -72.64
N ASP A 860 50.58 -6.74 -72.32
CA ASP A 860 50.41 -6.25 -70.94
C ASP A 860 48.94 -6.26 -70.52
N ASP A 861 48.00 -5.86 -71.39
CA ASP A 861 46.56 -5.97 -71.08
C ASP A 861 46.08 -7.42 -70.96
N THR A 862 46.48 -8.31 -71.88
CA THR A 862 46.10 -9.74 -71.80
C THR A 862 46.84 -10.49 -70.67
N LEU A 863 48.05 -10.08 -70.29
CA LEU A 863 48.79 -10.57 -69.14
C LEU A 863 48.16 -10.08 -67.84
N ASN A 864 47.69 -8.84 -67.77
CA ASN A 864 46.97 -8.32 -66.61
C ASN A 864 45.57 -8.96 -66.49
N LEU A 865 44.89 -9.24 -67.61
CA LEU A 865 43.67 -10.04 -67.63
C LEU A 865 43.96 -11.48 -67.21
N ALA A 866 45.00 -12.13 -67.72
CA ALA A 866 45.41 -13.48 -67.35
C ALA A 866 45.87 -13.57 -65.88
N LYS A 867 46.55 -12.56 -65.34
CA LYS A 867 46.86 -12.45 -63.91
C LYS A 867 45.58 -12.34 -63.07
N LYS A 868 44.61 -11.51 -63.47
CA LYS A 868 43.30 -11.41 -62.80
C LYS A 868 42.51 -12.71 -62.88
N VAL A 869 42.45 -13.34 -64.05
CA VAL A 869 41.78 -14.65 -64.26
C VAL A 869 42.48 -15.76 -63.47
N ASN A 870 43.82 -15.81 -63.44
CA ASN A 870 44.56 -16.78 -62.63
C ASN A 870 44.45 -16.50 -61.12
N ALA A 871 44.36 -15.25 -60.68
CA ALA A 871 44.10 -14.90 -59.29
C ALA A 871 42.67 -15.31 -58.87
N ILE A 872 41.67 -15.06 -59.72
CA ILE A 872 40.29 -15.53 -59.54
C ILE A 872 40.25 -17.06 -59.58
N GLN A 873 40.95 -17.73 -60.50
CA GLN A 873 40.98 -19.18 -60.61
C GLN A 873 41.77 -19.85 -59.46
N SER A 874 42.80 -19.20 -58.91
CA SER A 874 43.43 -19.65 -57.66
C SER A 874 42.49 -19.45 -56.49
N SER A 875 41.83 -18.28 -56.38
CA SER A 875 40.82 -18.03 -55.35
C SER A 875 39.69 -19.07 -55.41
N ILE A 876 39.20 -19.43 -56.60
CA ILE A 876 38.23 -20.52 -56.82
C ILE A 876 38.83 -21.89 -56.48
N LYS A 877 40.09 -22.17 -56.80
CA LYS A 877 40.76 -23.44 -56.40
C LYS A 877 40.99 -23.52 -54.90
N ASP A 878 41.19 -22.40 -54.21
CA ASP A 878 41.45 -22.35 -52.78
C ASP A 878 40.13 -22.26 -51.98
N THR A 879 39.06 -21.68 -52.51
CA THR A 879 37.70 -21.83 -51.96
C THR A 879 37.12 -23.20 -52.24
N THR A 880 37.34 -23.81 -53.41
CA THR A 880 36.94 -25.21 -53.64
C THR A 880 37.77 -26.19 -52.81
N LYS A 881 39.07 -25.95 -52.55
CA LYS A 881 39.82 -26.72 -51.55
C LYS A 881 39.29 -26.54 -50.13
N LYS A 882 38.94 -25.31 -49.71
CA LYS A 882 38.29 -25.07 -48.40
C LYS A 882 36.94 -25.76 -48.31
N MET A 883 36.14 -25.70 -49.38
CA MET A 883 34.86 -26.39 -49.49
C MET A 883 35.04 -27.91 -49.47
N MET A 884 36.01 -28.48 -50.19
CA MET A 884 36.35 -29.90 -50.12
C MET A 884 36.89 -30.31 -48.75
N ALA A 885 37.66 -29.45 -48.07
CA ALA A 885 38.10 -29.66 -46.70
C ALA A 885 36.89 -29.72 -45.77
N SER A 886 36.04 -28.69 -45.75
CA SER A 886 34.82 -28.65 -44.94
C SER A 886 33.81 -29.74 -45.28
N VAL A 887 33.69 -30.15 -46.55
CA VAL A 887 32.90 -31.32 -46.98
C VAL A 887 33.53 -32.63 -46.51
N SER A 888 34.86 -32.75 -46.48
CA SER A 888 35.54 -33.92 -45.89
C SER A 888 35.46 -33.94 -44.36
N GLU A 889 35.47 -32.78 -43.71
CA GLU A 889 35.28 -32.60 -42.27
C GLU A 889 33.83 -32.91 -41.88
N LEU A 890 32.85 -32.45 -42.65
CA LEU A 890 31.45 -32.84 -42.55
C LEU A 890 31.26 -34.34 -42.81
N SER A 891 31.87 -34.91 -43.85
CA SER A 891 31.82 -36.35 -44.12
C SER A 891 32.41 -37.17 -42.96
N ILE A 892 33.52 -36.72 -42.36
CA ILE A 892 34.12 -37.33 -41.16
C ILE A 892 33.24 -37.10 -39.92
N ALA A 893 32.58 -35.96 -39.78
CA ALA A 893 31.65 -35.66 -38.69
C ALA A 893 30.37 -36.51 -38.80
N GLN A 894 29.77 -36.62 -39.98
CA GLN A 894 28.65 -37.51 -40.31
C GLN A 894 29.04 -38.98 -40.07
N ALA A 895 30.21 -39.43 -40.54
CA ALA A 895 30.69 -40.79 -40.29
C ALA A 895 31.04 -41.07 -38.81
N ARG A 896 31.29 -40.03 -38.00
CA ARG A 896 31.38 -40.16 -36.53
C ARG A 896 30.00 -40.13 -35.88
N ALA A 897 29.09 -39.27 -36.32
CA ALA A 897 27.72 -39.16 -35.81
C ALA A 897 26.93 -40.45 -36.08
N LEU A 898 27.03 -41.02 -37.28
CA LEU A 898 26.45 -42.32 -37.60
C LEU A 898 27.00 -43.44 -36.71
N LYS A 899 28.32 -43.48 -36.47
CA LYS A 899 28.93 -44.45 -35.55
C LYS A 899 28.51 -44.25 -34.10
N LEU A 900 28.42 -43.01 -33.63
CA LEU A 900 27.90 -42.71 -32.31
C LEU A 900 26.41 -43.04 -32.22
N GLN A 901 25.64 -42.94 -33.31
CA GLN A 901 24.24 -43.37 -33.36
C GLN A 901 24.10 -44.90 -33.42
N GLU A 902 25.02 -45.62 -34.06
CA GLU A 902 25.13 -47.08 -33.98
C GLU A 902 25.54 -47.54 -32.57
N GLU A 903 26.50 -46.86 -31.93
CA GLU A 903 26.90 -47.09 -30.55
C GLU A 903 25.74 -46.79 -29.56
N VAL A 904 24.98 -45.71 -29.78
CA VAL A 904 23.78 -45.40 -28.98
C VAL A 904 22.69 -46.46 -29.21
N LYS A 905 22.33 -46.79 -30.46
CA LYS A 905 21.31 -47.82 -30.75
C LYS A 905 21.69 -49.21 -30.22
N THR A 906 22.97 -49.57 -30.23
CA THR A 906 23.43 -50.83 -29.62
C THR A 906 23.46 -50.77 -28.09
N LYS A 907 23.71 -49.61 -27.48
CA LYS A 907 23.55 -49.40 -26.03
C LYS A 907 22.08 -49.40 -25.60
N GLU A 908 21.18 -48.84 -26.41
CA GLU A 908 19.73 -48.84 -26.21
C GLU A 908 19.17 -50.25 -26.31
N LEU A 909 19.50 -51.02 -27.36
CA LEU A 909 19.14 -52.43 -27.49
C LEU A 909 19.70 -53.30 -26.35
N LEU A 910 20.90 -52.99 -25.84
CA LEU A 910 21.43 -53.65 -24.63
C LEU A 910 20.62 -53.26 -23.39
N LEU A 911 20.23 -51.99 -23.22
CA LEU A 911 19.37 -51.56 -22.12
C LEU A 911 17.97 -52.20 -22.19
N GLU A 912 17.35 -52.27 -23.37
CA GLU A 912 16.08 -53.00 -23.58
C GLU A 912 16.22 -54.48 -23.21
N GLN A 913 17.33 -55.13 -23.57
CA GLN A 913 17.62 -56.51 -23.17
C GLN A 913 17.83 -56.63 -21.64
N TYR A 914 18.49 -55.65 -21.01
CA TYR A 914 18.73 -55.61 -19.57
C TYR A 914 17.41 -55.41 -18.80
N TYR A 915 16.53 -54.52 -19.25
CA TYR A 915 15.16 -54.38 -18.72
C TYR A 915 14.34 -55.65 -18.94
N SER A 916 14.35 -56.21 -20.15
CA SER A 916 13.65 -57.47 -20.51
C SER A 916 14.16 -58.71 -19.76
N ARG A 917 15.32 -58.63 -19.09
CA ARG A 917 15.86 -59.64 -18.17
C ARG A 917 15.44 -59.36 -16.73
N MET A 918 15.56 -58.10 -16.27
CA MET A 918 15.07 -57.70 -14.94
C MET A 918 13.56 -57.96 -14.76
N GLU A 919 12.74 -57.71 -15.78
CA GLU A 919 11.30 -58.03 -15.77
C GLU A 919 11.00 -59.53 -15.61
N LYS A 920 11.96 -60.40 -15.95
CA LYS A 920 11.89 -61.87 -15.75
C LYS A 920 12.53 -62.32 -14.44
N GLY A 921 13.08 -61.41 -13.64
CA GLY A 921 13.88 -61.71 -12.45
C GLY A 921 15.30 -62.23 -12.74
N GLU A 922 15.76 -62.13 -13.99
CA GLU A 922 17.11 -62.50 -14.40
C GLU A 922 18.10 -61.34 -14.20
N ALA A 923 19.39 -61.65 -14.03
CA ALA A 923 20.42 -60.62 -13.92
C ALA A 923 20.52 -59.78 -15.22
N PRO A 924 20.72 -58.45 -15.13
CA PRO A 924 20.71 -57.56 -16.30
C PRO A 924 21.63 -58.02 -17.44
N SER A 925 22.83 -58.51 -17.11
CA SER A 925 23.84 -58.98 -18.05
C SER A 925 24.63 -60.14 -17.43
N ASP A 926 25.10 -61.08 -18.26
CA ASP A 926 25.94 -62.20 -17.85
C ASP A 926 27.24 -61.74 -17.16
N GLU A 927 27.74 -60.54 -17.51
CA GLU A 927 28.89 -59.93 -16.82
C GLU A 927 28.52 -59.42 -15.42
N MET A 928 27.33 -58.83 -15.27
CA MET A 928 26.80 -58.37 -13.97
C MET A 928 26.41 -59.55 -13.08
N GLU A 929 25.92 -60.64 -13.66
CA GLU A 929 25.73 -61.91 -12.96
C GLU A 929 27.07 -62.47 -12.47
N GLN A 930 28.11 -62.45 -13.31
CA GLN A 930 29.45 -62.86 -12.91
C GLN A 930 30.07 -61.94 -11.85
N GLU A 931 29.83 -60.63 -11.89
CA GLU A 931 30.28 -59.72 -10.82
C GLU A 931 29.48 -59.93 -9.52
N TRP A 932 28.18 -60.19 -9.60
CA TRP A 932 27.35 -60.53 -8.44
C TRP A 932 27.73 -61.89 -7.83
N LEU A 933 27.98 -62.90 -8.66
CA LEU A 933 28.51 -64.19 -8.23
C LEU A 933 29.90 -64.04 -7.63
N ARG A 934 30.81 -63.26 -8.24
CA ARG A 934 32.11 -62.92 -7.62
C ARG A 934 31.96 -62.14 -6.32
N PHE A 935 30.93 -61.29 -6.18
CA PHE A 935 30.65 -60.56 -4.96
C PHE A 935 30.19 -61.52 -3.86
N LEU A 936 29.21 -62.39 -4.13
CA LEU A 936 28.77 -63.46 -3.22
C LEU A 936 29.93 -64.39 -2.83
N ASP A 937 30.72 -64.82 -3.81
CA ASP A 937 31.91 -65.67 -3.60
C ASP A 937 32.98 -64.91 -2.78
N SER A 938 33.09 -63.59 -2.94
CA SER A 938 33.94 -62.74 -2.09
C SER A 938 33.39 -62.56 -0.68
N GLU A 939 32.06 -62.53 -0.50
CA GLU A 939 31.40 -62.40 0.80
C GLU A 939 31.45 -63.73 1.56
N GLU A 940 31.29 -64.87 0.89
CA GLU A 940 31.60 -66.20 1.42
C GLU A 940 33.09 -66.30 1.78
N ARG A 941 34.01 -65.90 0.90
CA ARG A 941 35.45 -65.82 1.25
C ARG A 941 35.69 -64.89 2.44
N LEU A 942 34.91 -63.84 2.64
CA LEU A 942 35.04 -62.94 3.80
C LEU A 942 34.46 -63.56 5.08
N ARG A 943 33.34 -64.29 5.01
CA ARG A 943 32.76 -65.08 6.11
C ARG A 943 33.70 -66.22 6.50
N ASN A 944 34.15 -67.00 5.54
CA ASN A 944 35.12 -68.08 5.70
C ASN A 944 36.48 -67.56 6.19
N SER A 945 36.92 -66.38 5.75
CA SER A 945 38.13 -65.73 6.29
C SER A 945 37.94 -65.26 7.75
N LYS A 946 36.76 -64.76 8.13
CA LYS A 946 36.44 -64.42 9.54
C LYS A 946 36.41 -65.66 10.43
N ILE A 947 35.95 -66.80 9.91
CA ILE A 947 35.96 -68.10 10.60
C ILE A 947 37.39 -68.65 10.70
N ALA A 948 38.14 -68.66 9.60
CA ALA A 948 39.53 -69.16 9.56
C ALA A 948 40.49 -68.34 10.44
N LYS A 949 40.27 -67.02 10.57
CA LYS A 949 41.09 -66.11 11.42
C LYS A 949 41.03 -66.38 12.93
N GLN A 950 40.28 -67.40 13.39
CA GLN A 950 40.38 -67.91 14.76
C GLN A 950 41.40 -69.05 14.93
N MET A 951 42.01 -69.53 13.83
CA MET A 951 43.14 -70.49 13.86
C MET A 951 44.44 -69.79 13.40
N PRO A 952 45.58 -70.05 14.04
CA PRO A 952 46.88 -69.55 13.58
C PRO A 952 47.41 -70.38 12.40
N GLU A 953 47.75 -69.74 11.29
CA GLU A 953 48.40 -70.38 10.14
C GLU A 953 49.93 -70.37 10.26
N ASP A 954 50.55 -71.55 10.18
CA ASP A 954 52.00 -71.69 10.12
C ASP A 954 52.56 -71.24 8.77
N LYS A 955 53.52 -70.31 8.79
CA LYS A 955 54.19 -69.82 7.57
C LYS A 955 55.37 -70.71 7.22
N ILE A 956 55.21 -71.51 6.16
CA ILE A 956 56.32 -72.29 5.58
C ILE A 956 57.34 -71.33 4.97
N VAL A 957 58.61 -71.50 5.35
CA VAL A 957 59.76 -70.74 4.85
C VAL A 957 60.72 -71.69 4.16
N TYR A 958 61.14 -71.37 2.93
CA TYR A 958 62.08 -72.18 2.16
C TYR A 958 63.51 -71.60 2.24
N THR A 959 64.47 -72.47 2.53
CA THR A 959 65.90 -72.15 2.63
C THR A 959 66.63 -72.76 1.43
N MET A 960 67.36 -71.93 0.66
CA MET A 960 68.21 -72.44 -0.42
C MET A 960 69.58 -72.91 0.12
N GLN A 961 70.26 -73.80 -0.61
CA GLN A 961 71.47 -74.49 -0.11
C GLN A 961 72.67 -73.57 0.18
N ASP A 962 72.72 -72.35 -0.39
CA ASP A 962 73.72 -71.31 -0.07
C ASP A 962 73.29 -70.36 1.06
N GLY A 963 72.30 -70.73 1.88
CA GLY A 963 72.01 -70.09 3.17
C GLY A 963 71.20 -68.79 3.15
N TYR A 964 70.79 -68.31 1.98
CA TYR A 964 69.84 -67.18 1.87
C TYR A 964 68.38 -67.64 2.00
N VAL A 965 67.59 -66.88 2.75
CA VAL A 965 66.15 -67.13 2.98
C VAL A 965 65.32 -66.30 2.00
N THR A 966 64.39 -66.93 1.29
CA THR A 966 63.54 -66.25 0.29
C THR A 966 62.09 -66.73 0.37
N THR A 967 61.14 -65.81 0.25
CA THR A 967 59.69 -66.10 0.13
C THR A 967 59.23 -66.35 -1.31
N ALA A 968 60.16 -66.51 -2.26
CA ALA A 968 59.86 -66.81 -3.66
C ALA A 968 59.99 -68.33 -3.92
N GLU A 969 59.04 -68.90 -4.66
CA GLU A 969 59.06 -70.31 -5.03
C GLU A 969 60.26 -70.65 -5.96
N PRO A 970 61.04 -71.72 -5.67
CA PRO A 970 62.10 -72.17 -6.55
C PRO A 970 61.52 -72.78 -7.84
N ARG A 971 62.00 -72.33 -9.01
CA ARG A 971 61.51 -72.80 -10.31
C ARG A 971 61.81 -74.30 -10.52
N PRO A 972 60.83 -75.13 -10.95
CA PRO A 972 61.08 -76.53 -11.29
C PRO A 972 61.97 -76.68 -12.54
N ASN A 973 63.25 -76.98 -12.33
CA ASN A 973 64.24 -77.13 -13.41
C ASN A 973 64.20 -78.51 -14.13
N ALA A 974 63.24 -79.37 -13.81
CA ALA A 974 62.96 -80.63 -14.50
C ALA A 974 61.45 -80.92 -14.53
N TYR A 975 60.98 -81.54 -15.61
CA TYR A 975 59.62 -82.06 -15.71
C TYR A 975 59.62 -83.57 -15.40
N ILE A 976 58.64 -84.01 -14.60
CA ILE A 976 58.39 -85.43 -14.31
C ILE A 976 57.15 -85.85 -15.12
N PRO A 977 57.28 -86.71 -16.14
CA PRO A 977 56.14 -87.17 -16.92
C PRO A 977 55.14 -87.97 -16.07
N GLN A 978 53.86 -87.63 -16.15
CA GLN A 978 52.77 -88.30 -15.40
C GLN A 978 52.26 -89.58 -16.11
N ASN A 979 53.18 -90.41 -16.61
CA ASN A 979 52.87 -91.75 -17.09
C ASN A 979 53.44 -92.75 -16.09
N GLU A 980 52.58 -93.50 -15.41
CA GLU A 980 53.00 -94.60 -14.56
C GLU A 980 53.63 -95.72 -15.44
N ILE A 981 54.48 -96.56 -14.82
CA ILE A 981 55.26 -97.64 -15.48
C ILE A 981 56.54 -97.15 -16.22
N GLU A 982 57.42 -96.41 -15.54
CA GLU A 982 58.88 -96.69 -15.42
C GLU A 982 59.56 -95.67 -14.47
N LEU A 983 60.77 -95.94 -13.96
CA LEU A 983 61.38 -95.08 -12.93
C LEU A 983 61.88 -93.72 -13.47
N PRO A 984 61.62 -92.59 -12.78
CA PRO A 984 61.94 -91.26 -13.29
C PRO A 984 63.42 -90.90 -13.11
N ILE A 985 64.15 -90.76 -14.23
CA ILE A 985 65.46 -90.10 -14.29
C ILE A 985 65.28 -88.69 -14.89
N PRO A 986 65.56 -87.60 -14.14
CA PRO A 986 65.43 -86.24 -14.66
C PRO A 986 66.33 -85.99 -15.89
N LYS A 987 65.77 -85.36 -16.92
CA LYS A 987 66.52 -84.83 -18.07
C LYS A 987 66.42 -83.30 -18.09
N PRO A 988 67.52 -82.57 -18.30
CA PRO A 988 67.47 -81.11 -18.45
C PRO A 988 66.78 -80.73 -19.76
N TYR A 989 66.14 -79.56 -19.78
CA TYR A 989 65.61 -78.98 -21.02
C TYR A 989 66.75 -78.68 -22.00
N GLY A 990 66.60 -79.06 -23.27
CA GLY A 990 67.50 -78.64 -24.35
C GLY A 990 67.30 -77.17 -24.75
N ASN A 991 67.95 -76.73 -25.82
CA ASN A 991 67.98 -75.34 -26.31
C ASN A 991 66.62 -74.73 -26.73
N SER A 992 65.50 -75.42 -26.50
CA SER A 992 64.12 -74.97 -26.74
C SER A 992 63.27 -75.23 -25.49
N ALA A 993 63.59 -74.57 -24.37
CA ALA A 993 62.82 -74.70 -23.14
C ALA A 993 61.40 -74.08 -23.30
N PRO A 994 60.35 -74.69 -22.75
CA PRO A 994 58.98 -74.19 -22.87
C PRO A 994 58.80 -72.91 -22.03
N PHE A 995 58.85 -71.76 -22.69
CA PHE A 995 58.58 -70.46 -22.07
C PHE A 995 57.09 -70.34 -21.72
N LYS A 996 56.75 -70.36 -20.43
CA LYS A 996 55.43 -69.97 -19.94
C LYS A 996 55.27 -68.45 -20.16
N PRO A 997 54.33 -67.99 -21.01
CA PRO A 997 54.17 -66.56 -21.24
C PRO A 997 53.82 -65.82 -19.94
N GLN A 998 54.40 -64.64 -19.74
CA GLN A 998 53.87 -63.69 -18.77
C GLN A 998 52.57 -63.10 -19.33
N GLU A 999 51.59 -62.87 -18.46
CA GLU A 999 50.33 -62.23 -18.84
C GLU A 999 50.60 -60.81 -19.36
N ILE A 1000 49.91 -60.43 -20.45
CA ILE A 1000 50.18 -59.20 -21.17
C ILE A 1000 49.60 -58.03 -20.38
N GLY A 1001 50.47 -57.22 -19.77
CA GLY A 1001 50.08 -56.02 -19.03
C GLY A 1001 49.24 -55.06 -19.88
N ALA A 1002 48.17 -54.52 -19.30
CA ALA A 1002 47.03 -53.92 -20.01
C ALA A 1002 47.30 -52.65 -20.86
N ASN A 1003 48.54 -52.14 -20.92
CA ASN A 1003 48.88 -50.79 -21.40
C ASN A 1003 49.50 -50.73 -22.82
N MET A 1004 49.28 -51.71 -23.70
CA MET A 1004 49.80 -51.71 -25.08
C MET A 1004 48.71 -51.97 -26.14
N ARG A 1005 48.08 -50.91 -26.67
CA ARG A 1005 47.03 -51.02 -27.71
C ARG A 1005 47.05 -49.97 -28.85
N HIS A 1006 48.22 -49.42 -29.22
CA HIS A 1006 48.33 -48.50 -30.36
C HIS A 1006 49.45 -48.86 -31.36
N ILE A 1007 49.12 -49.69 -32.35
CA ILE A 1007 49.85 -49.80 -33.62
C ILE A 1007 48.85 -49.55 -34.75
N ARG A 1008 49.02 -48.48 -35.53
CA ARG A 1008 48.21 -48.23 -36.74
C ARG A 1008 48.83 -48.98 -37.93
N LYS A 1009 47.99 -49.66 -38.73
CA LYS A 1009 48.40 -50.19 -40.04
C LYS A 1009 48.56 -49.03 -41.04
N PRO A 1010 49.48 -49.11 -42.02
CA PRO A 1010 49.58 -48.13 -43.10
C PRO A 1010 48.45 -48.31 -44.11
N ASN A 1011 47.85 -47.20 -44.57
CA ASN A 1011 46.90 -47.22 -45.69
C ASN A 1011 47.64 -47.22 -47.03
N PRO A 1012 47.19 -47.99 -48.04
CA PRO A 1012 47.67 -47.85 -49.41
C PRO A 1012 47.21 -46.52 -50.02
N LYS A 1013 48.00 -45.96 -50.93
CA LYS A 1013 47.59 -44.81 -51.75
C LYS A 1013 46.70 -45.27 -52.91
N PRO A 1014 45.63 -44.54 -53.27
CA PRO A 1014 44.92 -44.77 -54.52
C PRO A 1014 45.80 -44.41 -55.73
N ILE A 1015 45.47 -44.99 -56.89
CA ILE A 1015 46.09 -44.71 -58.18
C ILE A 1015 45.22 -43.65 -58.89
N GLU A 1016 45.86 -42.64 -59.48
CA GLU A 1016 45.20 -41.64 -60.32
C GLU A 1016 45.02 -42.19 -61.75
N ILE A 1017 43.88 -41.87 -62.37
CA ILE A 1017 43.55 -42.07 -63.79
C ILE A 1017 43.10 -40.72 -64.35
#